data_AF-A0A7C3ATA2-F1
#
_entry.id   AF-A0A7C3ATA2-F1
#
_cell.length_a   1.000
_cell.length_b   1.000
_cell.length_c   1.000
_cell.angle_alpha   90.00
_cell.angle_beta   90.00
_cell.angle_gamma   90.00
#
_symmetry.space_group_name_H-M   'P 1'
#
loop_
_entity.id
_entity.type
_entity.pdbx_description
1 polymer ?
#
loop_
_entity_poly.entity_id
_entity_poly.type
_entity_poly.pdbx_seq_one_letter_code
_entity_poly.pdbx_strand_id
1 'polypeptide(L)'
;MERWEFKNRLIGYVAMGLLVLATSLWMFWGVEGVYGEGWWDDWYFRALYLLPGIICLVLTLLALLWSRIGGWLLIAIGGGFAGWWWWQISTTVGLTLERLLITLPVSGMLVITGMLFLIEHYRLKSHSETPSTPKKWLYRHTRYVIGIGLPVLVAAVSAIVIPLTEPQQADVTTAEPEVYSENDQFRNLTVQFVRTVAEDYFAQRQTQHPEELSTRGNWDLEIVIYHGGERKGSGEYQARHETLSLALETATRSALDARRQALDEEDLEDVRFLVNFSHSGSFYSQLDTLLSLLPFYNYDRNQSLSEYGQLFSFIEYNSEGKELIEDLVIVRSLDKELILERIDEGKEFLFGSEHPEEHGFYKKYDTLADDFGNSLHTVYSASIIYTFLRLYDYDQDERIMERVPDWADFLLSMQSKDENTYGAFHYSYYYENDEKEQRFVVGTAALSIFTLLDLYERTGDSRYLESAKLGGDWLTTMQKPDGIMKPYKRYESGRWLYGTQESLLYNGQVLASLSRLYIATGEQRYYDTARAIADHFCERVENEGCYLGDDYRTPNPISSAWVIMSLLDFYKINQEDVYKDIILKCGGDLVERQETDVSSPLYYGSWHQAYSTSGNGWLAEVMMEMYYFCREHGAEGCEKYKEALTRVILWIIQNTYSAENTFFLEEPENAIGGIFWNYKNRYVRTDSLCHGLNAYIGILDDLDDGVLLTLPEEPFEVILKRLRN
;
A
#
# COMPACT_ATOMS: atom_id res chain seq x y z
N MET A 1 52.96 3.87 -34.21
CA MET A 1 52.10 5.05 -34.36
C MET A 1 52.99 6.24 -34.09
N GLU A 2 53.27 7.05 -35.11
CA GLU A 2 54.08 8.25 -34.89
C GLU A 2 53.34 9.20 -33.94
N ARG A 3 54.08 9.97 -33.13
CA ARG A 3 53.51 10.89 -32.11
C ARG A 3 52.46 11.86 -32.69
N TRP A 4 52.56 12.15 -33.99
CA TRP A 4 51.62 12.98 -34.74
C TRP A 4 50.30 12.27 -35.05
N GLU A 5 50.32 11.00 -35.49
CA GLU A 5 49.11 10.19 -35.72
C GLU A 5 48.30 10.01 -34.42
N PHE A 6 48.98 9.82 -33.29
CA PHE A 6 48.33 9.69 -31.99
C PHE A 6 47.61 10.97 -31.59
N LYS A 7 48.25 12.14 -31.77
CA LYS A 7 47.64 13.45 -31.48
C LYS A 7 46.39 13.71 -32.34
N ASN A 8 46.40 13.30 -33.60
CA ASN A 8 45.26 13.48 -34.50
C ASN A 8 44.07 12.58 -34.16
N ARG A 9 44.32 11.41 -33.57
CA ARG A 9 43.28 10.46 -33.14
C ARG A 9 42.85 10.60 -31.68
N LEU A 10 43.53 11.43 -30.90
CA LEU A 10 43.25 11.61 -29.48
C LEU A 10 41.80 12.01 -29.21
N ILE A 11 41.25 12.93 -30.00
CA ILE A 11 39.85 13.38 -29.86
C ILE A 11 38.87 12.21 -30.03
N GLY A 12 39.12 11.33 -31.00
CA GLY A 12 38.29 10.14 -31.22
C GLY A 12 38.37 9.14 -30.07
N TYR A 13 39.55 8.95 -29.48
CA TYR A 13 39.70 8.09 -28.31
C TYR A 13 39.01 8.68 -27.07
N VAL A 14 39.06 10.00 -26.88
CA VAL A 14 38.32 10.67 -25.80
C VAL A 14 36.81 10.54 -26.02
N ALA A 15 36.32 10.78 -27.23
CA ALA A 15 34.90 10.61 -27.58
C ALA A 15 34.43 9.18 -27.31
N MET A 16 35.23 8.19 -27.75
CA MET A 16 34.94 6.79 -27.51
C MET A 16 34.94 6.44 -26.02
N GLY A 17 35.92 6.92 -25.24
CA GLY A 17 36.00 6.67 -23.80
C GLY A 17 34.78 7.23 -23.06
N LEU A 18 34.36 8.45 -23.38
CA LEU A 18 33.16 9.07 -22.78
C LEU A 18 31.88 8.31 -23.17
N LEU A 19 31.78 7.85 -24.41
CA LEU A 19 30.61 7.08 -24.87
C LEU A 19 30.51 5.72 -24.18
N VAL A 20 31.63 5.03 -24.03
CA VAL A 20 31.70 3.75 -23.32
C VAL A 20 31.32 3.93 -21.85
N LEU A 21 31.83 4.97 -21.19
CA LEU A 21 31.51 5.26 -19.80
C LEU A 21 30.01 5.55 -19.63
N ALA A 22 29.44 6.44 -20.45
CA ALA A 22 28.02 6.77 -20.40
C ALA A 22 27.14 5.52 -20.61
N THR A 23 27.47 4.70 -21.62
CA THR A 23 26.72 3.47 -21.91
C THR A 23 26.84 2.45 -20.79
N SER A 24 28.02 2.33 -20.17
CA SER A 24 28.23 1.41 -19.05
C SER A 24 27.42 1.83 -17.81
N LEU A 25 27.33 3.14 -17.53
CA LEU A 25 26.51 3.67 -16.44
C LEU A 25 25.01 3.39 -16.66
N TRP A 26 24.51 3.60 -17.88
CA TRP A 26 23.11 3.28 -18.21
C TRP A 26 22.80 1.79 -18.16
N MET A 27 23.76 0.93 -18.53
CA MET A 27 23.61 -0.52 -18.40
C MET A 27 23.63 -0.96 -16.93
N PHE A 28 24.51 -0.37 -16.11
CA PHE A 28 24.54 -0.61 -14.67
C PHE A 28 23.20 -0.23 -14.02
N TRP A 29 22.74 1.00 -14.24
CA TRP A 29 21.50 1.52 -13.66
C TRP A 29 20.27 0.75 -14.15
N GLY A 30 20.23 0.35 -15.42
CA GLY A 30 19.13 -0.47 -15.93
C GLY A 30 19.08 -1.87 -15.29
N VAL A 31 20.23 -2.48 -15.01
CA VAL A 31 20.27 -3.77 -14.30
C VAL A 31 19.91 -3.60 -12.82
N GLU A 32 20.40 -2.55 -12.17
CA GLU A 32 20.02 -2.18 -10.80
C GLU A 32 18.51 -1.98 -10.66
N GLY A 33 17.88 -1.21 -11.54
CA GLY A 33 16.42 -1.01 -11.53
C GLY A 33 15.62 -2.30 -11.77
N VAL A 34 16.16 -3.23 -12.58
CA VAL A 34 15.56 -4.57 -12.72
C VAL A 34 15.59 -5.34 -11.40
N TYR A 35 16.63 -5.21 -10.57
CA TYR A 35 16.71 -5.90 -9.28
C TYR A 35 15.94 -5.18 -8.17
N GLY A 36 16.03 -3.86 -8.09
CA GLY A 36 15.38 -3.09 -7.03
C GLY A 36 13.87 -2.95 -7.17
N GLU A 37 13.35 -2.82 -8.39
CA GLU A 37 11.93 -2.50 -8.61
C GLU A 37 11.19 -3.53 -9.47
N GLY A 38 11.85 -4.16 -10.44
CA GLY A 38 11.19 -5.01 -11.44
C GLY A 38 11.39 -6.51 -11.29
N TRP A 39 12.12 -6.99 -10.28
CA TRP A 39 12.62 -8.37 -10.27
C TRP A 39 11.51 -9.41 -10.12
N TRP A 40 10.48 -9.04 -9.38
CA TRP A 40 9.33 -9.89 -9.08
C TRP A 40 8.19 -9.72 -10.08
N ASP A 41 8.26 -8.67 -10.91
CA ASP A 41 7.25 -8.35 -11.91
C ASP A 41 7.44 -9.09 -13.24
N ASP A 42 6.41 -9.03 -14.08
CA ASP A 42 6.43 -9.57 -15.44
C ASP A 42 7.58 -8.99 -16.29
N TRP A 43 8.04 -9.78 -17.28
CA TRP A 43 9.16 -9.43 -18.15
C TRP A 43 9.06 -8.04 -18.80
N TYR A 44 7.84 -7.57 -19.12
CA TYR A 44 7.65 -6.29 -19.78
C TYR A 44 8.01 -5.10 -18.87
N PHE A 45 7.85 -5.22 -17.55
CA PHE A 45 8.32 -4.20 -16.61
C PHE A 45 9.84 -4.19 -16.54
N ARG A 46 10.48 -5.36 -16.48
CA ARG A 46 11.95 -5.49 -16.53
C ARG A 46 12.54 -4.90 -17.82
N ALA A 47 11.85 -5.09 -18.94
CA ALA A 47 12.27 -4.55 -20.23
C ALA A 47 12.32 -3.02 -20.26
N LEU A 48 11.45 -2.34 -19.50
CA LEU A 48 11.45 -0.88 -19.40
C LEU A 48 12.70 -0.34 -18.71
N TYR A 49 13.17 -1.00 -17.65
CA TYR A 49 14.40 -0.62 -16.95
C TYR A 49 15.66 -0.82 -17.80
N LEU A 50 15.68 -1.86 -18.65
CA LEU A 50 16.80 -2.11 -19.56
C LEU A 50 16.79 -1.23 -20.82
N LEU A 51 15.65 -0.63 -21.16
CA LEU A 51 15.46 0.10 -22.40
C LEU A 51 16.45 1.26 -22.59
N PRO A 52 16.72 2.13 -21.58
CA PRO A 52 17.73 3.20 -21.71
C PRO A 52 19.13 2.66 -22.02
N GLY A 53 19.55 1.60 -21.32
CA GLY A 53 20.84 0.93 -21.55
C GLY A 53 20.96 0.38 -22.97
N ILE A 54 19.91 -0.28 -23.47
CA ILE A 54 19.85 -0.82 -24.84
C ILE A 54 19.94 0.31 -25.87
N ILE A 55 19.21 1.42 -25.67
CA ILE A 55 19.26 2.59 -26.56
C ILE A 55 20.69 3.16 -26.61
N CYS A 56 21.35 3.34 -25.47
CA CYS A 56 22.74 3.80 -25.41
C CYS A 56 23.72 2.85 -26.11
N LEU A 57 23.51 1.54 -25.99
CA LEU A 57 24.32 0.53 -26.68
C LEU A 57 24.17 0.64 -28.21
N VAL A 58 22.94 0.81 -28.70
CA VAL A 58 22.65 1.02 -30.13
C VAL A 58 23.31 2.32 -30.62
N LEU A 59 23.19 3.42 -29.88
CA LEU A 59 23.84 4.69 -30.23
C LEU A 59 25.36 4.57 -30.25
N THR A 60 25.95 3.79 -29.36
CA THR A 60 27.38 3.47 -29.36
C THR A 60 27.80 2.75 -30.63
N LEU A 61 27.06 1.72 -31.03
CA LEU A 61 27.32 1.02 -32.27
C LEU A 61 27.20 1.95 -33.49
N LEU A 62 26.17 2.79 -33.54
CA LEU A 62 25.96 3.75 -34.63
C LEU A 62 27.06 4.82 -34.71
N ALA A 63 27.54 5.33 -33.58
CA ALA A 63 28.66 6.27 -33.51
C ALA A 63 29.98 5.65 -33.98
N LEU A 64 30.21 4.37 -33.68
CA LEU A 64 31.40 3.65 -34.13
C LEU A 64 31.35 3.26 -35.62
N LEU A 65 30.16 2.92 -36.15
CA LEU A 65 29.98 2.58 -37.56
C LEU A 65 29.95 3.82 -38.46
N TRP A 66 29.28 4.88 -38.00
CA TRP A 66 29.01 6.09 -38.77
C TRP A 66 29.19 7.33 -37.91
N SER A 67 30.43 7.69 -37.60
CA SER A 67 30.76 8.80 -36.69
C SER A 67 30.03 10.11 -36.96
N ARG A 68 29.72 10.42 -38.23
CA ARG A 68 28.89 11.59 -38.58
C ARG A 68 27.43 11.44 -38.15
N ILE A 69 26.80 10.31 -38.51
CA ILE A 69 25.38 10.07 -38.22
C ILE A 69 25.21 9.86 -36.72
N GLY A 70 26.02 9.00 -36.12
CA GLY A 70 25.99 8.76 -34.68
C GLY A 70 26.34 10.01 -33.87
N GLY A 71 27.27 10.85 -34.33
CA GLY A 71 27.57 12.14 -33.68
C GLY A 71 26.36 13.07 -33.63
N TRP A 72 25.61 13.19 -34.73
CA TRP A 72 24.37 13.98 -34.75
C TRP A 72 23.24 13.34 -33.93
N LEU A 73 23.09 12.02 -33.96
CA LEU A 73 22.09 11.32 -33.14
C LEU A 73 22.36 11.51 -31.64
N LEU A 74 23.61 11.40 -31.21
CA LEU A 74 24.01 11.65 -29.82
C LEU A 74 23.68 13.09 -29.37
N ILE A 75 23.92 14.09 -30.23
CA ILE A 75 23.55 15.49 -29.94
C ILE A 75 22.03 15.64 -29.88
N ALA A 76 21.30 15.10 -30.85
CA ALA A 76 19.85 15.27 -30.93
C ALA A 76 19.12 14.58 -29.78
N ILE A 77 19.48 13.33 -29.48
CA ILE A 77 18.86 12.55 -28.40
C ILE A 77 19.31 13.09 -27.04
N GLY A 78 20.61 13.31 -26.84
CA GLY A 78 21.11 13.89 -25.59
C GLY A 78 20.55 15.28 -25.32
N GLY A 79 20.49 16.14 -26.33
CA GLY A 79 19.92 17.48 -26.23
C GLY A 79 18.40 17.49 -26.06
N GLY A 80 17.69 16.59 -26.75
CA GLY A 80 16.24 16.42 -26.58
C GLY A 80 15.87 15.93 -25.19
N PHE A 81 16.61 14.94 -24.67
CA PHE A 81 16.45 14.44 -23.32
C PHE A 81 16.79 15.52 -22.27
N ALA A 82 17.88 16.27 -22.45
CA ALA A 82 18.22 17.41 -21.60
C ALA A 82 17.11 18.47 -21.59
N GLY A 83 16.59 18.83 -22.77
CA GLY A 83 15.51 19.82 -22.90
C GLY A 83 14.19 19.37 -22.26
N TRP A 84 13.81 18.10 -22.47
CA TRP A 84 12.65 17.50 -21.83
C TRP A 84 12.82 17.46 -20.30
N TRP A 85 14.00 17.08 -19.81
CA TRP A 85 14.30 17.05 -18.38
C TRP A 85 14.24 18.46 -17.76
N TRP A 86 14.86 19.46 -18.40
CA TRP A 86 14.81 20.84 -17.93
C TRP A 86 13.39 21.40 -17.93
N TRP A 87 12.57 21.02 -18.91
CA TRP A 87 11.15 21.37 -18.91
C TRP A 87 10.43 20.77 -17.69
N GLN A 88 10.66 19.50 -17.36
CA GLN A 88 10.10 18.86 -16.15
C GLN A 88 10.55 19.56 -14.85
N ILE A 89 11.84 19.90 -14.73
CA ILE A 89 12.35 20.66 -13.56
C ILE A 89 11.68 22.04 -13.48
N SER A 90 11.48 22.70 -14.63
CA SER A 90 10.86 24.02 -14.69
C SER A 90 9.42 24.03 -14.22
N THR A 91 8.67 22.96 -14.49
CA THR A 91 7.26 22.83 -14.10
C THR A 91 7.06 22.40 -12.66
N THR A 92 8.05 21.72 -12.05
CA THR A 92 7.92 21.12 -10.71
C THR A 92 8.56 21.95 -9.61
N VAL A 93 9.82 22.37 -9.78
CA VAL A 93 10.61 22.93 -8.66
C VAL A 93 11.29 24.27 -9.01
N GLY A 94 11.23 24.69 -10.28
CA GLY A 94 11.89 25.90 -10.78
C GLY A 94 13.33 25.68 -11.25
N LEU A 95 13.73 26.40 -12.30
CA LEU A 95 15.04 26.27 -12.94
C LEU A 95 16.11 27.13 -12.24
N THR A 96 17.08 26.48 -11.61
CA THR A 96 18.31 27.12 -11.10
C THR A 96 19.54 26.64 -11.88
N LEU A 97 20.60 27.44 -11.93
CA LEU A 97 21.85 27.08 -12.63
C LEU A 97 22.48 25.81 -12.04
N GLU A 98 22.41 25.65 -10.72
CA GLU A 98 22.87 24.45 -10.03
C GLU A 98 22.16 23.19 -10.53
N ARG A 99 20.81 23.21 -10.61
CA ARG A 99 20.01 22.09 -11.11
C ARG A 99 20.27 21.78 -12.58
N LEU A 100 20.52 22.81 -13.40
CA LEU A 100 20.93 22.65 -14.79
C LEU A 100 22.30 21.94 -14.90
N LEU A 101 23.23 22.25 -13.99
CA LEU A 101 24.57 21.64 -13.98
C LEU A 101 24.54 20.19 -13.49
N ILE A 102 23.62 19.82 -12.60
CA ILE A 102 23.50 18.47 -12.04
C ILE A 102 22.93 17.47 -13.06
N THR A 103 22.14 17.93 -14.04
CA THR A 103 21.61 17.09 -15.13
C THR A 103 22.58 16.94 -16.31
N LEU A 104 23.68 17.69 -16.30
CA LEU A 104 24.70 17.72 -17.36
C LEU A 104 25.54 16.43 -17.47
N PRO A 105 25.91 15.72 -16.39
CA PRO A 105 26.60 14.43 -16.48
C PRO A 105 25.78 13.36 -17.20
N VAL A 106 24.44 13.37 -17.06
CA VAL A 106 23.57 12.32 -17.61
C VAL A 106 23.31 12.52 -19.11
N SER A 107 22.96 13.75 -19.49
CA SER A 107 22.52 14.08 -20.87
C SER A 107 23.57 14.88 -21.65
N GLY A 108 24.26 15.80 -20.98
CA GLY A 108 25.31 16.64 -21.55
C GLY A 108 26.55 15.85 -21.98
N MET A 109 26.86 14.73 -21.32
CA MET A 109 27.92 13.82 -21.76
C MET A 109 27.67 13.25 -23.16
N LEU A 110 26.42 12.92 -23.51
CA LEU A 110 26.08 12.44 -24.87
C LEU A 110 26.27 13.55 -25.91
N VAL A 111 25.86 14.77 -25.59
CA VAL A 111 26.02 15.94 -26.49
C VAL A 111 27.50 16.25 -26.74
N ILE A 112 28.30 16.34 -25.67
CA ILE A 112 29.75 16.58 -25.77
C ILE A 112 30.41 15.48 -26.59
N THR A 113 30.06 14.22 -26.32
CA THR A 113 30.59 13.06 -27.03
C THR A 113 30.24 13.10 -28.51
N GLY A 114 28.99 13.43 -28.85
CA GLY A 114 28.54 13.60 -30.23
C GLY A 114 29.31 14.71 -30.96
N MET A 115 29.57 15.84 -30.31
CA MET A 115 30.40 16.92 -30.87
C MET A 115 31.83 16.45 -31.15
N LEU A 116 32.44 15.68 -30.24
CA LEU A 116 33.78 15.15 -30.43
C LEU A 116 33.86 14.16 -31.61
N PHE A 117 32.83 13.31 -31.80
CA PHE A 117 32.74 12.44 -32.97
C PHE A 117 32.61 13.20 -34.29
N LEU A 118 31.86 14.31 -34.31
CA LEU A 118 31.78 15.19 -35.48
C LEU A 118 33.13 15.85 -35.78
N ILE A 119 33.83 16.35 -34.76
CA ILE A 119 35.17 16.94 -34.90
C ILE A 119 36.17 15.91 -35.45
N GLU A 120 36.16 14.67 -34.93
CA GLU A 120 36.99 13.59 -35.46
C GLU A 120 36.67 13.32 -36.93
N HIS A 121 35.38 13.22 -37.28
CA HIS A 121 34.94 12.96 -38.66
C HIS A 121 35.46 14.01 -39.65
N TYR A 122 35.32 15.31 -39.32
CA TYR A 122 35.80 16.39 -40.20
C TYR A 122 37.33 16.42 -40.33
N ARG A 123 38.06 16.11 -39.25
CA ARG A 123 39.53 16.00 -39.28
C ARG A 123 40.03 14.84 -40.11
N LEU A 124 39.34 13.69 -40.06
CA LEU A 124 39.69 12.53 -40.88
C LEU A 124 39.37 12.76 -42.36
N LYS A 125 38.35 13.56 -42.69
CA LYS A 125 38.02 13.93 -44.08
C LYS A 125 39.04 14.88 -44.71
N SER A 126 39.69 15.76 -43.93
CA SER A 126 40.70 16.69 -44.44
C SER A 126 42.05 16.03 -44.73
N HIS A 127 42.31 14.88 -44.10
CA HIS A 127 43.47 14.04 -44.36
C HIS A 127 43.04 12.91 -45.29
N SER A 128 42.97 13.21 -46.59
CA SER A 128 42.76 12.19 -47.63
C SER A 128 43.99 11.28 -47.70
N GLU A 129 44.08 10.35 -46.75
CA GLU A 129 45.19 9.42 -46.68
C GLU A 129 45.04 8.30 -47.69
N THR A 130 46.12 8.19 -48.46
CA THR A 130 46.55 7.08 -49.29
C THR A 130 46.23 5.71 -48.67
N PRO A 131 45.87 4.72 -49.51
CA PRO A 131 45.40 3.42 -49.05
C PRO A 131 46.46 2.70 -48.21
N SER A 132 46.25 2.71 -46.89
CA SER A 132 47.11 1.99 -45.96
C SER A 132 46.93 0.48 -46.08
N THR A 133 48.03 -0.26 -45.93
CA THR A 133 48.10 -1.72 -45.99
C THR A 133 47.14 -2.40 -45.00
N PRO A 134 46.65 -3.61 -45.31
CA PRO A 134 45.65 -4.29 -44.49
C PRO A 134 46.17 -4.54 -43.07
N LYS A 135 45.65 -3.76 -42.11
CA LYS A 135 45.93 -3.95 -40.68
C LYS A 135 45.31 -5.27 -40.20
N LYS A 136 46.02 -5.96 -39.30
CA LYS A 136 45.55 -7.21 -38.65
C LYS A 136 44.12 -7.02 -38.10
N TRP A 137 43.28 -8.04 -38.28
CA TRP A 137 41.86 -8.05 -37.91
C TRP A 137 41.58 -7.46 -36.52
N LEU A 138 42.44 -7.78 -35.55
CA LEU A 138 42.30 -7.35 -34.16
C LEU A 138 42.26 -5.81 -34.02
N TYR A 139 43.13 -5.09 -34.75
CA TYR A 139 43.18 -3.62 -34.72
C TYR A 139 41.97 -2.96 -35.37
N ARG A 140 41.33 -3.65 -36.33
CA ARG A 140 40.12 -3.16 -36.99
C ARG A 140 38.90 -3.26 -36.06
N HIS A 141 38.88 -4.27 -35.19
CA HIS A 141 37.73 -4.55 -34.34
C HIS A 141 37.88 -4.11 -32.88
N THR A 142 39.08 -3.67 -32.45
CA THR A 142 39.33 -3.24 -31.06
C THR A 142 38.33 -2.18 -30.58
N ARG A 143 37.92 -1.25 -31.46
CA ARG A 143 36.94 -0.22 -31.12
C ARG A 143 35.56 -0.78 -30.79
N TYR A 144 35.10 -1.81 -31.51
CA TYR A 144 33.82 -2.47 -31.22
C TYR A 144 33.91 -3.34 -29.97
N VAL A 145 35.02 -4.06 -29.81
CA VAL A 145 35.25 -4.89 -28.62
C VAL A 145 35.22 -4.05 -27.35
N ILE A 146 35.87 -2.88 -27.34
CA ILE A 146 35.82 -1.98 -26.18
C ILE A 146 34.47 -1.27 -26.08
N GLY A 147 33.94 -0.75 -27.20
CA GLY A 147 32.70 0.02 -27.25
C GLY A 147 31.46 -0.74 -26.79
N ILE A 148 31.38 -2.03 -27.09
CA ILE A 148 30.22 -2.89 -26.81
C ILE A 148 30.55 -3.89 -25.70
N GLY A 149 31.76 -4.46 -25.73
CA GLY A 149 32.15 -5.48 -24.77
C GLY A 149 32.24 -4.96 -23.34
N LEU A 150 32.69 -3.71 -23.12
CA LEU A 150 32.79 -3.17 -21.76
C LEU A 150 31.40 -2.88 -21.13
N PRO A 151 30.44 -2.21 -21.79
CA PRO A 151 29.11 -2.03 -21.23
C PRO A 151 28.34 -3.34 -21.00
N VAL A 152 28.46 -4.31 -21.92
CA VAL A 152 27.85 -5.63 -21.76
C VAL A 152 28.50 -6.39 -20.59
N LEU A 153 29.81 -6.27 -20.41
CA LEU A 153 30.51 -6.85 -19.27
C LEU A 153 30.02 -6.21 -17.95
N VAL A 154 29.84 -4.88 -17.90
CA VAL A 154 29.27 -4.20 -16.74
C VAL A 154 27.88 -4.73 -16.41
N ALA A 155 27.00 -4.85 -17.41
CA ALA A 155 25.66 -5.42 -17.20
C ALA A 155 25.71 -6.85 -16.64
N ALA A 156 26.57 -7.70 -17.22
CA ALA A 156 26.73 -9.08 -16.79
C ALA A 156 27.31 -9.19 -15.37
N VAL A 157 28.30 -8.36 -15.04
CA VAL A 157 28.90 -8.32 -13.70
C VAL A 157 27.87 -7.79 -12.69
N SER A 158 27.15 -6.71 -12.99
CA SER A 158 26.08 -6.19 -12.14
C SER A 158 25.01 -7.24 -11.89
N ALA A 159 24.59 -7.98 -12.93
CA ALA A 159 23.57 -9.01 -12.78
C ALA A 159 24.00 -10.21 -11.92
N ILE A 160 25.31 -10.39 -11.71
CA ILE A 160 25.87 -11.42 -10.83
C ILE A 160 26.13 -10.85 -9.44
N VAL A 161 26.68 -9.64 -9.34
CA VAL A 161 27.14 -9.05 -8.07
C VAL A 161 25.98 -8.53 -7.25
N ILE A 162 25.00 -7.84 -7.86
CA ILE A 162 23.88 -7.22 -7.13
C ILE A 162 23.13 -8.25 -6.26
N PRO A 163 22.73 -9.44 -6.79
CA PRO A 163 22.07 -10.48 -5.98
C PRO A 163 22.94 -11.08 -4.88
N LEU A 164 24.27 -11.02 -5.03
CA LEU A 164 25.22 -11.55 -4.04
C LEU A 164 25.55 -10.52 -2.95
N THR A 165 25.29 -9.24 -3.20
CA THR A 165 25.50 -8.15 -2.25
C THR A 165 24.23 -7.75 -1.53
N GLU A 166 23.06 -8.08 -2.07
CA GLU A 166 21.81 -8.06 -1.30
C GLU A 166 21.93 -9.08 -0.17
N PRO A 167 21.67 -8.69 1.10
CA PRO A 167 21.75 -9.61 2.21
C PRO A 167 20.79 -10.77 1.97
N GLN A 168 21.34 -11.98 1.82
CA GLN A 168 20.55 -13.21 1.83
C GLN A 168 19.72 -13.21 3.12
N GLN A 169 18.39 -13.23 2.97
CA GLN A 169 17.45 -13.45 4.06
C GLN A 169 18.00 -14.59 4.94
N ALA A 170 18.36 -14.25 6.17
CA ALA A 170 18.72 -15.26 7.14
C ALA A 170 17.44 -16.09 7.38
N ASP A 171 17.55 -17.41 7.24
CA ASP A 171 16.52 -18.34 7.71
C ASP A 171 16.32 -18.10 9.21
N VAL A 172 15.31 -17.30 9.56
CA VAL A 172 14.90 -17.08 10.95
C VAL A 172 14.13 -18.31 11.37
N THR A 173 14.86 -19.29 11.90
CA THR A 173 14.28 -20.44 12.58
C THR A 173 13.48 -19.97 13.81
N THR A 174 12.27 -20.50 13.91
CA THR A 174 11.26 -20.26 14.95
C THR A 174 11.82 -20.44 16.36
N ALA A 175 12.03 -19.34 17.07
CA ALA A 175 12.28 -19.32 18.51
C ALA A 175 10.94 -19.33 19.26
N GLU A 176 10.87 -20.15 20.31
CA GLU A 176 9.70 -20.24 21.21
C GLU A 176 9.43 -18.90 21.92
N PRO A 177 8.18 -18.61 22.30
CA PRO A 177 7.81 -17.34 22.91
C PRO A 177 8.23 -17.33 24.38
N GLU A 178 9.38 -16.73 24.68
CA GLU A 178 9.72 -16.30 26.05
C GLU A 178 9.52 -14.79 26.24
N VAL A 179 9.10 -14.48 27.46
CA VAL A 179 8.76 -13.19 28.07
C VAL A 179 9.76 -12.08 27.69
N TYR A 180 9.31 -11.15 26.84
CA TYR A 180 10.01 -9.99 26.25
C TYR A 180 11.28 -10.32 25.46
N SER A 181 11.27 -9.96 24.17
CA SER A 181 12.48 -10.01 23.35
C SER A 181 13.54 -9.04 23.88
N GLU A 182 14.83 -9.32 23.65
CA GLU A 182 15.92 -8.39 24.00
C GLU A 182 15.70 -6.98 23.38
N ASN A 183 15.03 -6.93 22.23
CA ASN A 183 14.63 -5.69 21.58
C ASN A 183 13.63 -4.89 22.42
N ASP A 184 12.59 -5.54 22.97
CA ASP A 184 11.60 -4.88 23.84
C ASP A 184 12.26 -4.32 25.09
N GLN A 185 13.14 -5.10 25.72
CA GLN A 185 13.89 -4.65 26.89
C GLN A 185 14.73 -3.41 26.58
N PHE A 186 15.41 -3.40 25.43
CA PHE A 186 16.18 -2.24 24.97
C PHE A 186 15.31 -1.01 24.69
N ARG A 187 14.19 -1.18 23.97
CA ARG A 187 13.23 -0.10 23.68
C ARG A 187 12.68 0.51 24.96
N ASN A 188 12.17 -0.33 25.86
CA ASN A 188 11.58 0.07 27.14
C ASN A 188 12.58 0.85 28.00
N LEU A 189 13.80 0.32 28.17
CA LEU A 189 14.86 1.00 28.90
C LEU A 189 15.21 2.35 28.27
N THR A 190 15.25 2.43 26.94
CA THR A 190 15.57 3.66 26.22
C THR A 190 14.51 4.74 26.43
N VAL A 191 13.22 4.41 26.26
CA VAL A 191 12.14 5.41 26.44
C VAL A 191 12.00 5.85 27.90
N GLN A 192 12.17 4.92 28.85
CA GLN A 192 12.16 5.26 30.28
C GLN A 192 13.31 6.20 30.64
N PHE A 193 14.49 6.00 30.07
CA PHE A 193 15.62 6.91 30.27
C PHE A 193 15.38 8.28 29.63
N VAL A 194 14.84 8.34 28.40
CA VAL A 194 14.45 9.60 27.74
C VAL A 194 13.44 10.38 28.58
N ARG A 195 12.40 9.71 29.10
CA ARG A 195 11.42 10.31 30.01
C ARG A 195 12.07 10.84 31.29
N THR A 196 12.94 10.05 31.92
CA THR A 196 13.71 10.46 33.12
C THR A 196 14.54 11.72 32.86
N VAL A 197 15.20 11.82 31.70
CA VAL A 197 15.95 13.02 31.29
C VAL A 197 15.03 14.24 31.22
N ALA A 198 13.82 14.08 30.67
CA ALA A 198 12.86 15.16 30.56
C ALA A 198 12.35 15.64 31.93
N GLU A 199 11.98 14.70 32.82
CA GLU A 199 11.60 15.02 34.20
C GLU A 199 12.71 15.76 34.95
N ASP A 200 13.96 15.28 34.84
CA ASP A 200 15.11 15.92 35.46
C ASP A 200 15.43 17.29 34.86
N TYR A 201 15.17 17.49 33.56
CA TYR A 201 15.30 18.79 32.91
C TYR A 201 14.36 19.83 33.56
N PHE A 202 13.08 19.49 33.76
CA PHE A 202 12.13 20.40 34.40
C PHE A 202 12.40 20.59 35.89
N ALA A 203 12.80 19.52 36.59
CA ALA A 203 13.18 19.57 38.01
C ALA A 203 14.57 20.20 38.26
N GLN A 204 15.31 20.57 37.21
CA GLN A 204 16.69 21.09 37.27
C GLN A 204 17.66 20.16 38.04
N ARG A 205 17.48 18.84 37.89
CA ARG A 205 18.31 17.80 38.49
C ARG A 205 19.33 17.25 37.50
N GLN A 206 20.37 16.64 38.04
CA GLN A 206 21.33 15.89 37.24
C GLN A 206 20.80 14.48 36.99
N THR A 207 20.76 14.06 35.73
CA THR A 207 20.30 12.73 35.34
C THR A 207 21.33 11.65 35.63
N GLN A 208 20.88 10.55 36.22
CA GLN A 208 21.72 9.38 36.47
C GLN A 208 21.70 8.46 35.25
N HIS A 209 22.88 8.01 34.80
CA HIS A 209 22.99 7.15 33.61
C HIS A 209 22.89 5.67 34.01
N PRO A 210 21.97 4.89 33.41
CA PRO A 210 21.88 3.46 33.65
C PRO A 210 23.10 2.72 33.06
N GLU A 211 23.57 1.67 33.74
CA GLU A 211 24.74 0.89 33.31
C GLU A 211 24.44 0.14 32.01
N GLU A 212 23.20 -0.27 31.83
CA GLU A 212 22.66 -1.00 30.68
C GLU A 212 22.76 -0.18 29.37
N LEU A 213 22.71 1.17 29.44
CA LEU A 213 22.90 2.07 28.30
C LEU A 213 24.32 2.65 28.19
N SER A 214 25.30 2.06 28.90
CA SER A 214 26.70 2.53 28.89
C SER A 214 27.52 2.09 27.67
N THR A 215 26.90 1.37 26.73
CA THR A 215 27.54 0.91 25.49
C THR A 215 28.06 2.08 24.66
N ARG A 216 29.32 1.99 24.21
CA ARG A 216 29.97 3.03 23.39
C ARG A 216 29.86 2.76 21.89
N GLY A 217 29.46 3.77 21.14
CA GLY A 217 29.24 3.68 19.69
C GLY A 217 29.34 5.02 18.97
N ASN A 218 29.12 4.97 17.66
CA ASN A 218 28.76 6.14 16.89
C ASN A 218 27.24 6.15 16.80
N TRP A 219 26.60 7.11 17.47
CA TRP A 219 25.14 7.16 17.53
C TRP A 219 24.67 8.31 16.64
N ASP A 220 23.72 8.04 15.76
CA ASP A 220 22.99 9.06 15.03
C ASP A 220 21.51 8.88 15.40
N LEU A 221 21.02 9.74 16.28
CA LEU A 221 19.68 9.60 16.84
C LEU A 221 18.92 10.93 16.87
N GLU A 222 17.61 10.83 16.71
CA GLU A 222 16.66 11.92 16.83
C GLU A 222 15.63 11.57 17.91
N ILE A 223 15.36 12.52 18.81
CA ILE A 223 14.26 12.46 19.76
C ILE A 223 13.21 13.48 19.35
N VAL A 224 11.98 13.03 19.13
CA VAL A 224 10.84 13.89 18.80
C VAL A 224 9.82 13.84 19.93
N ILE A 225 9.30 15.02 20.30
CA ILE A 225 8.33 15.18 21.39
C ILE A 225 6.96 15.46 20.78
N TYR A 226 5.99 14.60 21.06
CA TYR A 226 4.58 14.77 20.71
C TYR A 226 3.76 15.11 21.96
N HIS A 227 2.81 16.05 21.81
CA HIS A 227 1.83 16.39 22.84
C HIS A 227 0.57 16.95 22.17
N GLY A 228 -0.61 16.41 22.49
CA GLY A 228 -1.89 16.82 21.89
C GLY A 228 -1.89 16.78 20.35
N GLY A 229 -1.40 15.67 19.77
CA GLY A 229 -1.30 15.48 18.32
C GLY A 229 -0.22 16.27 17.59
N GLU A 230 0.40 17.25 18.25
CA GLU A 230 1.39 18.11 17.60
C GLU A 230 2.83 17.72 17.97
N ARG A 231 3.73 17.83 16.99
CA ARG A 231 5.18 17.82 17.22
C ARG A 231 5.60 19.10 17.94
N LYS A 232 5.94 18.99 19.23
CA LYS A 232 6.36 20.13 20.06
C LYS A 232 7.84 20.45 19.98
N GLY A 233 8.69 19.44 19.79
CA GLY A 233 10.15 19.61 19.76
C GLY A 233 10.86 18.47 19.02
N SER A 234 12.09 18.74 18.58
CA SER A 234 13.00 17.72 18.04
C SER A 234 14.44 18.02 18.38
N GLY A 235 15.19 16.97 18.71
CA GLY A 235 16.61 17.06 19.02
C GLY A 235 17.36 15.94 18.32
N GLU A 236 18.27 16.32 17.42
CA GLU A 236 19.18 15.40 16.74
C GLU A 236 20.54 15.43 17.43
N TYR A 237 21.19 14.26 17.53
CA TYR A 237 22.54 14.17 18.06
C TYR A 237 23.39 13.12 17.34
N GLN A 238 24.53 13.57 16.81
CA GLN A 238 25.54 12.73 16.19
C GLN A 238 26.73 12.54 17.14
N ALA A 239 26.71 11.46 17.91
CA ALA A 239 27.75 11.09 18.86
C ALA A 239 28.85 10.27 18.19
N ARG A 240 30.12 10.50 18.56
CA ARG A 240 31.27 9.70 18.07
C ARG A 240 32.04 9.10 19.24
N HIS A 241 32.03 7.78 19.34
CA HIS A 241 32.66 7.02 20.43
C HIS A 241 32.15 7.37 21.84
N GLU A 242 30.89 7.78 21.96
CA GLU A 242 30.25 8.12 23.24
C GLU A 242 29.31 7.03 23.74
N THR A 243 28.91 7.11 25.01
CA THR A 243 27.91 6.20 25.59
C THR A 243 26.51 6.53 25.07
N LEU A 244 25.68 5.51 24.85
CA LEU A 244 24.31 5.72 24.38
C LEU A 244 23.49 6.60 25.34
N SER A 245 23.65 6.40 26.67
CA SER A 245 23.02 7.25 27.69
C SER A 245 23.31 8.75 27.51
N LEU A 246 24.55 9.11 27.16
CA LEU A 246 24.92 10.52 26.97
C LEU A 246 24.33 11.09 25.67
N ALA A 247 24.32 10.28 24.61
CA ALA A 247 23.72 10.65 23.33
C ALA A 247 22.22 10.91 23.47
N LEU A 248 21.50 9.99 24.13
CA LEU A 248 20.07 10.11 24.42
C LEU A 248 19.78 11.33 25.31
N GLU A 249 20.55 11.54 26.39
CA GLU A 249 20.37 12.72 27.25
C GLU A 249 20.53 14.01 26.45
N THR A 250 21.59 14.10 25.63
CA THR A 250 21.89 15.30 24.85
C THR A 250 20.80 15.60 23.82
N ALA A 251 20.36 14.59 23.07
CA ALA A 251 19.27 14.74 22.10
C ALA A 251 17.95 15.12 22.77
N THR A 252 17.61 14.49 23.90
CA THR A 252 16.37 14.79 24.64
C THR A 252 16.37 16.23 25.14
N ARG A 253 17.47 16.69 25.76
CA ARG A 253 17.60 18.09 26.19
C ARG A 253 17.54 19.06 25.02
N SER A 254 18.16 18.71 23.88
CA SER A 254 18.05 19.51 22.65
C SER A 254 16.61 19.59 22.14
N ALA A 255 15.85 18.49 22.21
CA ALA A 255 14.45 18.46 21.80
C ALA A 255 13.58 19.36 22.68
N LEU A 256 13.82 19.32 24.00
CA LEU A 256 13.17 20.19 24.97
C LEU A 256 13.55 21.66 24.75
N ASP A 257 14.82 21.98 24.52
CA ASP A 257 15.27 23.36 24.26
C ASP A 257 14.72 23.93 22.94
N ALA A 258 14.54 23.07 21.93
CA ALA A 258 13.98 23.44 20.63
C ALA A 258 12.45 23.51 20.60
N ARG A 259 11.77 23.37 21.76
CA ARG A 259 10.31 23.33 21.83
C ARG A 259 9.66 24.61 21.30
N ARG A 260 8.65 24.45 20.45
CA ARG A 260 7.92 25.56 19.80
C ARG A 260 6.89 26.20 20.73
N GLN A 261 6.42 25.47 21.72
CA GLN A 261 5.46 25.89 22.74
C GLN A 261 5.99 25.52 24.13
N ALA A 262 5.54 26.21 25.17
CA ALA A 262 5.90 25.87 26.53
C ALA A 262 5.26 24.51 26.88
N LEU A 263 6.11 23.55 27.25
CA LEU A 263 5.73 22.36 28.02
C LEU A 263 6.18 22.60 29.45
N ASP A 264 5.41 22.11 30.41
CA ASP A 264 5.78 22.04 31.82
C ASP A 264 5.85 20.59 32.34
N GLU A 265 6.01 20.43 33.66
CA GLU A 265 6.14 19.12 34.30
C GLU A 265 4.83 18.34 34.30
N GLU A 266 3.67 19.02 34.32
CA GLU A 266 2.35 18.40 34.31
C GLU A 266 2.04 17.84 32.91
N ASP A 267 2.42 18.57 31.86
CA ASP A 267 2.28 18.12 30.46
C ASP A 267 3.02 16.79 30.17
N LEU A 268 4.04 16.44 30.95
CA LEU A 268 4.83 15.23 30.70
C LEU A 268 4.01 13.94 30.81
N GLU A 269 2.90 13.92 31.56
CA GLU A 269 2.04 12.74 31.68
C GLU A 269 1.47 12.31 30.31
N ASP A 270 1.16 13.30 29.46
CA ASP A 270 0.53 13.09 28.14
C ASP A 270 1.52 13.16 26.97
N VAL A 271 2.77 13.56 27.23
CA VAL A 271 3.83 13.56 26.22
C VAL A 271 4.16 12.14 25.77
N ARG A 272 4.45 12.01 24.47
CA ARG A 272 4.99 10.80 23.85
C ARG A 272 6.35 11.10 23.23
N PHE A 273 7.35 10.27 23.55
CA PHE A 273 8.70 10.40 22.99
C PHE A 273 8.93 9.39 21.87
N LEU A 274 9.19 9.90 20.67
CA LEU A 274 9.65 9.11 19.53
C LEU A 274 11.18 9.07 19.54
N VAL A 275 11.74 7.87 19.46
CA VAL A 275 13.18 7.63 19.39
C VAL A 275 13.52 7.04 18.02
N ASN A 276 14.27 7.79 17.22
CA ASN A 276 14.72 7.37 15.90
C ASN A 276 16.23 7.15 15.92
N PHE A 277 16.68 5.99 15.43
CA PHE A 277 18.08 5.76 15.09
C PHE A 277 18.27 5.73 13.57
N SER A 278 19.24 6.48 13.07
CA SER A 278 19.58 6.54 11.65
C SER A 278 20.97 6.02 11.34
N HIS A 279 21.23 5.61 10.09
CA HIS A 279 22.58 5.23 9.67
C HIS A 279 23.41 6.47 9.31
N SER A 280 24.57 6.65 9.95
CA SER A 280 25.53 7.71 9.61
C SER A 280 26.33 7.44 8.32
N GLY A 281 25.69 6.82 7.32
CA GLY A 281 26.27 6.55 6.01
C GLY A 281 26.13 7.76 5.09
N SER A 282 27.21 8.55 4.93
CA SER A 282 27.27 9.74 4.07
C SER A 282 26.93 9.52 2.59
N PHE A 283 26.71 8.27 2.17
CA PHE A 283 26.37 7.92 0.80
C PHE A 283 24.90 8.20 0.49
N TYR A 284 23.97 7.83 1.39
CA TYR A 284 22.53 8.01 1.16
C TYR A 284 22.12 9.48 1.25
N SER A 285 22.62 10.28 2.21
CA SER A 285 22.31 11.72 2.22
C SER A 285 22.83 12.49 0.99
N GLN A 286 23.95 12.04 0.40
CA GLN A 286 24.45 12.56 -0.88
C GLN A 286 23.61 12.07 -2.07
N LEU A 287 23.13 10.82 -2.02
CA LEU A 287 22.22 10.25 -3.00
C LEU A 287 20.83 10.90 -2.91
N ASP A 288 20.30 11.22 -1.74
CA ASP A 288 19.04 11.92 -1.50
C ASP A 288 19.09 13.34 -2.05
N THR A 289 20.22 14.02 -1.82
CA THR A 289 20.50 15.31 -2.45
C THR A 289 20.56 15.18 -3.98
N LEU A 290 20.96 14.02 -4.51
CA LEU A 290 21.04 13.75 -5.95
C LEU A 290 19.68 13.31 -6.56
N LEU A 291 18.90 12.51 -5.82
CA LEU A 291 17.62 11.89 -6.19
C LEU A 291 16.47 12.88 -6.04
N SER A 292 16.48 13.74 -5.01
CA SER A 292 15.57 14.89 -4.86
C SER A 292 15.68 15.92 -6.01
N LEU A 293 16.69 15.77 -6.86
CA LEU A 293 16.91 16.57 -8.07
C LEU A 293 16.48 15.84 -9.36
N LEU A 294 16.04 14.58 -9.28
CA LEU A 294 15.54 13.79 -10.40
C LEU A 294 13.99 13.85 -10.47
N PRO A 295 13.39 14.41 -11.53
CA PRO A 295 11.94 14.64 -11.63
C PRO A 295 11.12 13.42 -12.07
N PHE A 296 11.71 12.22 -12.17
CA PHE A 296 11.00 11.00 -12.59
C PHE A 296 10.30 10.27 -11.45
N TYR A 297 10.64 10.61 -10.21
CA TYR A 297 9.84 10.22 -9.06
C TYR A 297 8.92 11.39 -8.72
N ASN A 298 7.61 11.17 -8.78
CA ASN A 298 6.67 11.95 -7.97
C ASN A 298 6.93 11.56 -6.52
N TYR A 299 8.05 12.06 -6.02
CA TYR A 299 8.51 11.93 -4.67
C TYR A 299 7.70 12.93 -3.86
N ASP A 300 6.75 12.42 -3.08
CA ASP A 300 5.95 13.25 -2.20
C ASP A 300 6.90 13.95 -1.23
N ARG A 301 6.83 15.28 -1.13
CA ARG A 301 7.79 16.07 -0.35
C ARG A 301 7.72 15.79 1.15
N ASN A 302 6.67 15.08 1.59
CA ASN A 302 6.51 14.61 2.96
C ASN A 302 7.17 13.24 3.20
N GLN A 303 7.47 12.46 2.16
CA GLN A 303 8.26 11.23 2.25
C GLN A 303 9.72 11.57 1.99
N SER A 304 10.46 11.87 3.05
CA SER A 304 11.91 12.04 3.01
C SER A 304 12.61 10.67 2.90
N LEU A 305 13.77 10.59 2.24
CA LEU A 305 14.57 9.37 2.13
C LEU A 305 15.23 9.07 3.49
N SER A 306 15.01 9.93 4.50
CA SER A 306 15.14 9.60 5.90
C SER A 306 14.26 8.41 6.31
N GLU A 307 13.11 8.15 5.66
CA GLU A 307 12.32 6.91 5.86
C GLU A 307 13.15 5.66 5.49
N TYR A 308 13.97 5.73 4.42
CA TYR A 308 14.93 4.66 4.07
C TYR A 308 16.18 4.62 4.97
N GLY A 309 16.38 5.64 5.80
CA GLY A 309 17.48 5.76 6.75
C GLY A 309 17.13 5.36 8.18
N GLN A 310 15.84 5.20 8.51
CA GLN A 310 15.38 4.73 9.81
C GLN A 310 15.62 3.23 9.92
N LEU A 311 16.69 2.86 10.63
CA LEU A 311 17.02 1.45 10.87
C LEU A 311 16.25 0.88 12.06
N PHE A 312 15.91 1.73 13.02
CA PHE A 312 15.27 1.33 14.26
C PHE A 312 14.55 2.52 14.87
N SER A 313 13.22 2.48 14.92
CA SER A 313 12.38 3.52 15.47
C SER A 313 11.36 2.92 16.44
N PHE A 314 11.02 3.67 17.47
CA PHE A 314 9.96 3.30 18.41
C PHE A 314 9.38 4.52 19.13
N ILE A 315 8.09 4.46 19.44
CA ILE A 315 7.35 5.46 20.18
C ILE A 315 7.08 4.96 21.59
N GLU A 316 7.22 5.85 22.56
CA GLU A 316 6.83 5.54 23.92
C GLU A 316 5.30 5.52 24.09
N TYR A 317 4.76 4.48 24.70
CA TYR A 317 3.38 4.39 25.17
C TYR A 317 3.34 3.62 26.49
N ASN A 318 2.74 4.19 27.54
CA ASN A 318 2.66 3.59 28.88
C ASN A 318 4.01 3.07 29.43
N SER A 319 5.09 3.84 29.26
CA SER A 319 6.47 3.46 29.65
C SER A 319 7.07 2.25 28.89
N GLU A 320 6.44 1.82 27.81
CA GLU A 320 6.96 0.82 26.86
C GLU A 320 7.33 1.50 25.54
N GLY A 321 8.36 1.00 24.86
CA GLY A 321 8.72 1.45 23.52
C GLY A 321 8.08 0.53 22.47
N LYS A 322 7.10 1.05 21.74
CA LYS A 322 6.38 0.36 20.66
C LYS A 322 7.14 0.55 19.36
N GLU A 323 7.49 -0.55 18.70
CA GLU A 323 8.22 -0.53 17.43
C GLU A 323 7.47 0.26 16.35
N LEU A 324 8.20 1.07 15.59
CA LEU A 324 7.71 1.81 14.44
C LEU A 324 8.46 1.44 13.17
N ILE A 325 7.70 1.20 12.09
CA ILE A 325 8.22 1.11 10.72
C ILE A 325 7.33 2.01 9.84
N GLU A 326 7.92 2.95 9.11
CA GLU A 326 7.19 3.89 8.24
C GLU A 326 6.05 4.62 9.01
N ASP A 327 6.37 5.09 10.22
CA ASP A 327 5.46 5.73 11.18
C ASP A 327 4.24 4.88 11.60
N LEU A 328 4.29 3.56 11.42
CA LEU A 328 3.24 2.63 11.83
C LEU A 328 3.71 1.77 13.00
N VAL A 329 2.90 1.70 14.05
CA VAL A 329 3.15 0.82 15.19
C VAL A 329 2.96 -0.63 14.74
N ILE A 330 4.01 -1.44 14.90
CA ILE A 330 4.02 -2.82 14.42
C ILE A 330 3.39 -3.76 15.44
N VAL A 331 2.47 -4.59 14.96
CA VAL A 331 1.81 -5.63 15.77
C VAL A 331 2.56 -6.95 15.54
N ARG A 332 3.38 -7.34 16.51
CA ARG A 332 4.22 -8.55 16.43
C ARG A 332 3.52 -9.82 16.90
N SER A 333 2.44 -9.71 17.66
CA SER A 333 1.70 -10.87 18.16
C SER A 333 0.21 -10.63 18.00
N LEU A 334 -0.50 -11.68 17.59
CA LEU A 334 -1.94 -11.73 17.58
C LEU A 334 -2.38 -12.78 18.58
N ASP A 335 -3.25 -12.39 19.50
CA ASP A 335 -4.01 -13.28 20.36
C ASP A 335 -5.50 -12.94 20.26
N LYS A 336 -6.32 -13.78 20.89
CA LYS A 336 -7.78 -13.63 20.85
C LYS A 336 -8.22 -12.39 21.60
N GLU A 337 -7.56 -12.05 22.71
CA GLU A 337 -7.83 -10.87 23.53
C GLU A 337 -7.67 -9.57 22.74
N LEU A 338 -6.62 -9.45 21.92
CA LEU A 338 -6.42 -8.29 21.05
C LEU A 338 -7.54 -8.18 20.01
N ILE A 339 -7.98 -9.30 19.41
CA ILE A 339 -9.10 -9.28 18.46
C ILE A 339 -10.39 -8.79 19.13
N LEU A 340 -10.66 -9.24 20.36
CA LEU A 340 -11.81 -8.82 21.15
C LEU A 340 -11.78 -7.32 21.46
N GLU A 341 -10.61 -6.81 21.86
CA GLU A 341 -10.40 -5.38 22.08
C GLU A 341 -10.70 -4.58 20.79
N ARG A 342 -10.20 -5.03 19.63
CA ARG A 342 -10.47 -4.34 18.35
C ARG A 342 -11.93 -4.43 17.91
N ILE A 343 -12.66 -5.47 18.31
CA ILE A 343 -14.11 -5.55 18.08
C ILE A 343 -14.83 -4.46 18.88
N ASP A 344 -14.52 -4.32 20.17
CA ASP A 344 -15.16 -3.33 21.02
C ASP A 344 -14.83 -1.89 20.59
N GLU A 345 -13.56 -1.58 20.31
CA GLU A 345 -13.17 -0.27 19.80
C GLU A 345 -13.83 0.03 18.44
N GLY A 346 -13.85 -0.94 17.53
CA GLY A 346 -14.46 -0.77 16.21
C GLY A 346 -15.98 -0.56 16.28
N LYS A 347 -16.66 -1.22 17.22
CA LYS A 347 -18.09 -1.00 17.51
C LYS A 347 -18.35 0.43 18.01
N GLU A 348 -17.53 0.94 18.94
CA GLU A 348 -17.67 2.33 19.40
C GLU A 348 -17.41 3.33 18.28
N PHE A 349 -16.41 3.10 17.42
CA PHE A 349 -16.18 3.94 16.24
C PHE A 349 -17.41 3.96 15.32
N LEU A 350 -18.03 2.80 15.07
CA LEU A 350 -19.24 2.73 14.24
C LEU A 350 -20.40 3.55 14.83
N PHE A 351 -20.59 3.51 16.16
CA PHE A 351 -21.58 4.37 16.82
C PHE A 351 -21.25 5.86 16.63
N GLY A 352 -19.98 6.24 16.74
CA GLY A 352 -19.52 7.61 16.48
C GLY A 352 -19.69 8.07 15.02
N SER A 353 -19.77 7.13 14.07
CA SER A 353 -19.96 7.41 12.65
C SER A 353 -21.42 7.65 12.21
N GLU A 354 -22.37 7.58 13.15
CA GLU A 354 -23.77 7.88 12.91
C GLU A 354 -24.01 9.40 12.87
N HIS A 355 -24.76 9.88 11.88
CA HIS A 355 -25.25 11.26 11.91
C HIS A 355 -26.36 11.41 12.96
N PRO A 356 -26.27 12.38 13.90
CA PRO A 356 -27.13 12.43 15.08
C PRO A 356 -28.63 12.65 14.79
N GLU A 357 -28.97 13.40 13.73
CA GLU A 357 -30.37 13.72 13.37
C GLU A 357 -30.94 12.84 12.25
N GLU A 358 -30.14 12.58 11.20
CA GLU A 358 -30.58 11.83 10.02
C GLU A 358 -30.44 10.31 10.16
N HIS A 359 -29.70 9.81 11.15
CA HIS A 359 -29.53 8.40 11.45
C HIS A 359 -28.95 7.54 10.31
N GLY A 360 -28.40 8.20 9.27
CA GLY A 360 -27.55 7.59 8.26
C GLY A 360 -26.08 7.67 8.65
N PHE A 361 -25.25 6.94 7.93
CA PHE A 361 -23.83 6.82 8.25
C PHE A 361 -22.92 7.43 7.19
N TYR A 362 -21.80 7.96 7.66
CA TYR A 362 -20.75 8.50 6.81
C TYR A 362 -19.95 7.39 6.12
N LYS A 363 -19.41 7.73 4.94
CA LYS A 363 -18.57 6.81 4.15
C LYS A 363 -17.13 6.72 4.66
N LYS A 364 -16.62 7.84 5.16
CA LYS A 364 -15.21 8.00 5.54
C LYS A 364 -15.10 9.00 6.67
N TYR A 365 -13.97 8.95 7.36
CA TYR A 365 -13.55 9.92 8.35
C TYR A 365 -12.11 10.32 8.05
N ASP A 366 -11.90 11.61 7.80
CA ASP A 366 -10.59 12.21 7.60
C ASP A 366 -9.98 12.50 8.97
N THR A 367 -9.07 11.61 9.40
CA THR A 367 -8.50 11.61 10.75
C THR A 367 -7.59 12.80 11.03
N LEU A 368 -6.93 13.34 10.01
CA LEU A 368 -6.06 14.50 10.17
C LEU A 368 -6.86 15.81 10.24
N ALA A 369 -8.04 15.83 9.61
CA ALA A 369 -8.92 17.01 9.60
C ALA A 369 -10.05 16.92 10.63
N ASP A 370 -10.16 15.79 11.35
CA ASP A 370 -11.28 15.44 12.22
C ASP A 370 -12.65 15.67 11.53
N ASP A 371 -12.80 15.15 10.31
CA ASP A 371 -13.96 15.44 9.45
C ASP A 371 -14.59 14.18 8.81
N PHE A 372 -15.88 13.95 9.05
CA PHE A 372 -16.68 12.91 8.40
C PHE A 372 -17.24 13.33 7.03
N GLY A 373 -17.15 14.62 6.68
CA GLY A 373 -17.70 15.21 5.49
C GLY A 373 -19.22 15.47 5.58
N ASN A 374 -19.82 15.92 4.48
CA ASN A 374 -21.18 16.46 4.46
C ASN A 374 -22.24 15.59 3.76
N SER A 375 -21.99 14.27 3.64
CA SER A 375 -22.95 13.37 3.01
C SER A 375 -22.99 11.98 3.61
N LEU A 376 -24.21 11.47 3.77
CA LEU A 376 -24.51 10.12 4.21
C LEU A 376 -24.65 9.23 2.99
N HIS A 377 -24.24 7.98 3.11
CA HIS A 377 -24.20 7.08 1.96
C HIS A 377 -24.99 5.81 2.25
N THR A 378 -25.96 5.51 1.39
CA THR A 378 -26.91 4.41 1.62
C THR A 378 -26.23 3.05 1.67
N VAL A 379 -25.24 2.82 0.82
CA VAL A 379 -24.51 1.53 0.78
C VAL A 379 -23.68 1.30 2.05
N TYR A 380 -23.07 2.36 2.60
CA TYR A 380 -22.29 2.27 3.83
C TYR A 380 -23.22 2.15 5.03
N SER A 381 -24.33 2.89 5.04
CA SER A 381 -25.36 2.75 6.08
C SER A 381 -25.93 1.34 6.13
N ALA A 382 -26.27 0.75 4.97
CA ALA A 382 -26.71 -0.65 4.91
C ALA A 382 -25.66 -1.62 5.47
N SER A 383 -24.40 -1.46 5.09
CA SER A 383 -23.29 -2.30 5.55
C SER A 383 -23.04 -2.18 7.05
N ILE A 384 -23.11 -0.97 7.61
CA ILE A 384 -22.91 -0.72 9.04
C ILE A 384 -24.06 -1.28 9.86
N ILE A 385 -25.31 -1.07 9.43
CA ILE A 385 -26.48 -1.69 10.08
C ILE A 385 -26.33 -3.21 10.08
N TYR A 386 -25.95 -3.82 8.94
CA TYR A 386 -25.73 -5.26 8.86
C TYR A 386 -24.62 -5.73 9.82
N THR A 387 -23.51 -4.98 9.91
CA THR A 387 -22.42 -5.27 10.84
C THR A 387 -22.87 -5.16 12.29
N PHE A 388 -23.66 -4.14 12.63
CA PHE A 388 -24.26 -4.01 13.97
C PHE A 388 -25.18 -5.17 14.31
N LEU A 389 -26.01 -5.65 13.38
CA LEU A 389 -26.86 -6.83 13.64
C LEU A 389 -26.03 -8.08 13.95
N ARG A 390 -24.87 -8.24 13.29
CA ARG A 390 -23.92 -9.32 13.61
C ARG A 390 -23.19 -9.12 14.93
N LEU A 391 -22.82 -7.87 15.28
CA LEU A 391 -22.26 -7.54 16.59
C LEU A 391 -23.27 -7.84 17.70
N TYR A 392 -24.55 -7.49 17.50
CA TYR A 392 -25.62 -7.83 18.44
C TYR A 392 -25.75 -9.34 18.65
N ASP A 393 -25.69 -10.15 17.58
CA ASP A 393 -25.68 -11.61 17.73
C ASP A 393 -24.53 -12.12 18.60
N TYR A 394 -23.38 -11.44 18.52
CA TYR A 394 -22.18 -11.77 19.25
C TYR A 394 -22.21 -11.36 20.72
N ASP A 395 -22.51 -10.10 21.05
CA ASP A 395 -22.38 -9.55 22.41
C ASP A 395 -23.68 -9.13 23.08
N GLN A 396 -24.80 -9.14 22.35
CA GLN A 396 -26.12 -8.71 22.81
C GLN A 396 -26.17 -7.27 23.34
N ASP A 397 -25.40 -6.34 22.75
CA ASP A 397 -25.45 -4.92 23.09
C ASP A 397 -26.79 -4.29 22.67
N GLU A 398 -27.69 -4.12 23.64
CA GLU A 398 -29.05 -3.60 23.43
C GLU A 398 -29.09 -2.20 22.81
N ARG A 399 -28.01 -1.39 22.91
CA ARG A 399 -27.93 -0.09 22.21
C ARG A 399 -28.15 -0.25 20.71
N ILE A 400 -27.71 -1.36 20.13
CA ILE A 400 -27.88 -1.66 18.71
C ILE A 400 -29.37 -1.76 18.37
N MET A 401 -30.11 -2.60 19.10
CA MET A 401 -31.53 -2.85 18.82
C MET A 401 -32.41 -1.64 19.12
N GLU A 402 -32.03 -0.80 20.08
CA GLU A 402 -32.69 0.49 20.33
C GLU A 402 -32.62 1.45 19.14
N ARG A 403 -31.53 1.41 18.35
CA ARG A 403 -31.28 2.31 17.22
C ARG A 403 -31.74 1.77 15.87
N VAL A 404 -31.94 0.45 15.75
CA VAL A 404 -32.42 -0.21 14.53
C VAL A 404 -33.62 0.48 13.88
N PRO A 405 -34.68 0.91 14.61
CA PRO A 405 -35.81 1.61 13.98
C PRO A 405 -35.41 2.86 13.20
N ASP A 406 -34.54 3.70 13.78
CA ASP A 406 -34.11 4.96 13.17
C ASP A 406 -33.25 4.70 11.92
N TRP A 407 -32.28 3.78 12.03
CA TRP A 407 -31.41 3.39 10.92
C TRP A 407 -32.19 2.76 9.76
N ALA A 408 -33.17 1.92 10.08
CA ALA A 408 -34.01 1.27 9.08
C ALA A 408 -34.92 2.29 8.37
N ASP A 409 -35.46 3.27 9.10
CA ASP A 409 -36.24 4.35 8.51
C ASP A 409 -35.38 5.23 7.58
N PHE A 410 -34.12 5.54 7.93
CA PHE A 410 -33.17 6.18 7.01
C PHE A 410 -33.01 5.36 5.71
N LEU A 411 -32.71 4.07 5.84
CA LEU A 411 -32.47 3.17 4.70
C LEU A 411 -33.71 3.08 3.78
N LEU A 412 -34.90 2.94 4.35
CA LEU A 412 -36.16 2.93 3.61
C LEU A 412 -36.42 4.28 2.92
N SER A 413 -36.07 5.39 3.55
CA SER A 413 -36.23 6.73 2.97
C SER A 413 -35.40 6.91 1.70
N MET A 414 -34.29 6.18 1.57
CA MET A 414 -33.38 6.27 0.41
C MET A 414 -33.89 5.51 -0.82
N GLN A 415 -35.01 4.78 -0.71
CA GLN A 415 -35.62 4.08 -1.84
C GLN A 415 -36.48 5.01 -2.70
N SER A 416 -36.10 5.14 -3.98
CA SER A 416 -36.80 5.98 -4.96
C SER A 416 -38.22 5.47 -5.24
N LYS A 417 -39.14 6.42 -5.36
CA LYS A 417 -40.52 6.22 -5.80
C LYS A 417 -40.80 6.82 -7.19
N ASP A 418 -39.77 7.30 -7.88
CA ASP A 418 -39.89 7.86 -9.23
C ASP A 418 -40.04 6.77 -10.28
N GLU A 419 -40.88 7.02 -11.30
CA GLU A 419 -41.19 6.03 -12.35
C GLU A 419 -39.94 5.42 -13.01
N ASN A 420 -38.91 6.23 -13.25
CA ASN A 420 -37.69 5.78 -13.93
C ASN A 420 -36.74 4.95 -13.05
N THR A 421 -36.83 5.09 -11.72
CA THR A 421 -35.88 4.50 -10.77
C THR A 421 -36.61 3.81 -9.63
N TYR A 422 -37.87 3.43 -9.86
CA TYR A 422 -38.76 2.87 -8.85
C TYR A 422 -38.13 1.63 -8.20
N GLY A 423 -38.01 1.66 -6.87
CA GLY A 423 -37.42 0.58 -6.08
C GLY A 423 -35.89 0.65 -5.94
N ALA A 424 -35.21 1.43 -6.78
CA ALA A 424 -33.77 1.66 -6.64
C ALA A 424 -33.46 2.54 -5.42
N PHE A 425 -32.24 2.45 -4.91
CA PHE A 425 -31.78 3.26 -3.77
C PHE A 425 -30.84 4.37 -4.25
N HIS A 426 -31.09 5.59 -3.77
CA HIS A 426 -30.17 6.72 -3.95
C HIS A 426 -28.80 6.38 -3.37
N TYR A 427 -27.72 6.80 -4.03
CA TYR A 427 -26.37 6.48 -3.59
C TYR A 427 -25.94 7.29 -2.35
N SER A 428 -26.22 8.60 -2.37
CA SER A 428 -25.84 9.56 -1.32
C SER A 428 -26.97 10.51 -0.98
N TYR A 429 -26.94 11.01 0.26
CA TYR A 429 -27.80 12.06 0.80
C TYR A 429 -26.96 13.22 1.33
N TYR A 430 -27.16 14.41 0.78
CA TYR A 430 -26.54 15.67 1.20
C TYR A 430 -27.49 16.39 2.16
N TYR A 431 -27.33 16.11 3.45
CA TYR A 431 -28.26 16.53 4.51
C TYR A 431 -28.32 18.06 4.70
N GLU A 432 -27.23 18.78 4.42
CA GLU A 432 -27.21 20.25 4.53
C GLU A 432 -28.25 20.94 3.62
N ASN A 433 -28.59 20.32 2.48
CA ASN A 433 -29.52 20.86 1.50
C ASN A 433 -30.76 19.98 1.28
N ASP A 434 -30.93 18.93 2.08
CA ASP A 434 -31.98 17.91 1.92
C ASP A 434 -32.04 17.33 0.49
N GLU A 435 -30.88 17.02 -0.10
CA GLU A 435 -30.78 16.53 -1.49
C GLU A 435 -30.29 15.08 -1.58
N LYS A 436 -31.05 14.24 -2.29
CA LYS A 436 -30.66 12.87 -2.62
C LYS A 436 -30.03 12.82 -4.01
N GLU A 437 -28.83 12.26 -4.12
CA GLU A 437 -28.12 12.16 -5.41
C GLU A 437 -28.95 11.36 -6.42
N GLN A 438 -29.11 11.89 -7.63
CA GLN A 438 -29.78 11.20 -8.74
C GLN A 438 -28.89 10.14 -9.40
N ARG A 439 -28.31 9.28 -8.56
CA ARG A 439 -27.41 8.19 -8.92
C ARG A 439 -27.82 6.93 -8.16
N PHE A 440 -27.98 5.85 -8.92
CA PHE A 440 -28.46 4.57 -8.44
C PHE A 440 -27.46 3.51 -8.86
N VAL A 441 -26.80 2.89 -7.90
CA VAL A 441 -25.75 1.88 -8.14
C VAL A 441 -26.30 0.52 -7.77
N VAL A 442 -26.07 -0.49 -8.61
CA VAL A 442 -26.61 -1.84 -8.34
C VAL A 442 -26.06 -2.43 -7.03
N GLY A 443 -24.81 -2.11 -6.69
CA GLY A 443 -24.21 -2.48 -5.41
C GLY A 443 -24.90 -1.87 -4.19
N THR A 444 -25.40 -0.63 -4.31
CA THR A 444 -26.17 0.01 -3.23
C THR A 444 -27.47 -0.75 -3.00
N ALA A 445 -28.24 -1.01 -4.07
CA ALA A 445 -29.48 -1.77 -3.92
C ALA A 445 -29.24 -3.20 -3.42
N ALA A 446 -28.18 -3.86 -3.89
CA ALA A 446 -27.82 -5.20 -3.46
C ALA A 446 -27.51 -5.29 -1.96
N LEU A 447 -26.66 -4.39 -1.43
CA LEU A 447 -26.35 -4.37 0.00
C LEU A 447 -27.55 -3.91 0.84
N SER A 448 -28.35 -2.95 0.38
CA SER A 448 -29.62 -2.62 1.05
C SER A 448 -30.55 -3.82 1.17
N ILE A 449 -30.62 -4.69 0.15
CA ILE A 449 -31.42 -5.93 0.21
C ILE A 449 -30.90 -6.87 1.30
N PHE A 450 -29.58 -7.03 1.46
CA PHE A 450 -29.03 -7.90 2.52
C PHE A 450 -29.54 -7.45 3.89
N THR A 451 -29.33 -6.17 4.20
CA THR A 451 -29.71 -5.58 5.48
C THR A 451 -31.22 -5.63 5.71
N LEU A 452 -32.02 -5.32 4.69
CA LEU A 452 -33.49 -5.35 4.79
C LEU A 452 -34.02 -6.77 5.01
N LEU A 453 -33.41 -7.79 4.43
CA LEU A 453 -33.80 -9.18 4.68
C LEU A 453 -33.46 -9.61 6.12
N ASP A 454 -32.29 -9.24 6.63
CA ASP A 454 -31.89 -9.54 8.01
C ASP A 454 -32.78 -8.81 9.03
N LEU A 455 -33.09 -7.53 8.77
CA LEU A 455 -34.07 -6.76 9.55
C LEU A 455 -35.46 -7.42 9.52
N TYR A 456 -35.91 -7.91 8.37
CA TYR A 456 -37.19 -8.63 8.26
C TYR A 456 -37.19 -9.92 9.09
N GLU A 457 -36.12 -10.70 9.02
CA GLU A 457 -36.00 -11.96 9.77
C GLU A 457 -36.09 -11.73 11.28
N ARG A 458 -35.43 -10.68 11.78
CA ARG A 458 -35.37 -10.37 13.22
C ARG A 458 -36.63 -9.72 13.76
N THR A 459 -37.25 -8.83 12.98
CA THR A 459 -38.36 -7.99 13.47
C THR A 459 -39.73 -8.48 13.01
N GLY A 460 -39.79 -9.25 11.93
CA GLY A 460 -41.02 -9.62 11.25
C GLY A 460 -41.73 -8.47 10.52
N ASP A 461 -41.13 -7.27 10.46
CA ASP A 461 -41.75 -6.11 9.81
C ASP A 461 -41.71 -6.26 8.28
N SER A 462 -42.89 -6.50 7.69
CA SER A 462 -43.06 -6.68 6.25
C SER A 462 -42.59 -5.49 5.40
N ARG A 463 -42.46 -4.29 5.96
CA ARG A 463 -41.94 -3.11 5.23
C ARG A 463 -40.55 -3.40 4.65
N TYR A 464 -39.72 -4.13 5.38
CA TYR A 464 -38.36 -4.43 4.95
C TYR A 464 -38.33 -5.44 3.80
N LEU A 465 -39.10 -6.54 3.89
CA LEU A 465 -39.21 -7.51 2.80
C LEU A 465 -39.80 -6.89 1.52
N GLU A 466 -40.85 -6.08 1.65
CA GLU A 466 -41.44 -5.41 0.48
C GLU A 466 -40.47 -4.41 -0.15
N SER A 467 -39.70 -3.67 0.66
CA SER A 467 -38.64 -2.80 0.15
C SER A 467 -37.52 -3.58 -0.53
N ALA A 468 -37.10 -4.72 0.03
CA ALA A 468 -36.11 -5.61 -0.56
C ALA A 468 -36.58 -6.15 -1.92
N LYS A 469 -37.86 -6.55 -2.04
CA LYS A 469 -38.46 -6.98 -3.31
C LYS A 469 -38.45 -5.88 -4.36
N LEU A 470 -38.80 -4.64 -3.99
CA LEU A 470 -38.72 -3.50 -4.91
C LEU A 470 -37.28 -3.25 -5.41
N GLY A 471 -36.30 -3.36 -4.51
CA GLY A 471 -34.88 -3.31 -4.89
C GLY A 471 -34.49 -4.43 -5.85
N GLY A 472 -34.89 -5.66 -5.55
CA GLY A 472 -34.64 -6.83 -6.40
C GLY A 472 -35.29 -6.69 -7.78
N ASP A 473 -36.51 -6.19 -7.84
CA ASP A 473 -37.23 -5.94 -9.09
C ASP A 473 -36.47 -4.95 -9.96
N TRP A 474 -35.99 -3.84 -9.37
CA TRP A 474 -35.14 -2.90 -10.08
C TRP A 474 -33.84 -3.55 -10.57
N LEU A 475 -33.17 -4.37 -9.74
CA LEU A 475 -31.96 -5.09 -10.14
C LEU A 475 -32.20 -6.00 -11.36
N THR A 476 -33.33 -6.70 -11.44
CA THR A 476 -33.64 -7.52 -12.64
C THR A 476 -33.71 -6.71 -13.94
N THR A 477 -34.09 -5.42 -13.87
CA THR A 477 -34.10 -4.52 -15.05
C THR A 477 -32.71 -4.04 -15.47
N MET A 478 -31.72 -4.16 -14.57
CA MET A 478 -30.35 -3.69 -14.79
C MET A 478 -29.47 -4.75 -15.44
N GLN A 479 -29.91 -6.01 -15.49
CA GLN A 479 -29.17 -7.08 -16.18
C GLN A 479 -29.24 -6.93 -17.69
N LYS A 480 -28.12 -7.20 -18.37
CA LYS A 480 -28.04 -7.31 -19.83
C LYS A 480 -28.36 -8.76 -20.26
N PRO A 481 -28.68 -9.00 -21.55
CA PRO A 481 -28.97 -10.36 -22.03
C PRO A 481 -27.84 -11.39 -21.86
N ASP A 482 -26.61 -10.92 -21.69
CA ASP A 482 -25.40 -11.72 -21.46
C ASP A 482 -25.15 -12.02 -19.96
N GLY A 483 -26.10 -11.71 -19.07
CA GLY A 483 -25.97 -11.93 -17.62
C GLY A 483 -25.23 -10.81 -16.88
N ILE A 484 -24.54 -9.92 -17.60
CA ILE A 484 -23.75 -8.84 -16.98
C ILE A 484 -24.64 -7.70 -16.47
N MET A 485 -24.32 -7.16 -15.30
CA MET A 485 -25.06 -6.03 -14.73
C MET A 485 -24.62 -4.68 -15.32
N LYS A 486 -25.57 -3.79 -15.58
CA LYS A 486 -25.28 -2.37 -15.75
C LYS A 486 -24.92 -1.81 -14.37
N PRO A 487 -23.70 -1.30 -14.12
CA PRO A 487 -23.23 -1.00 -12.77
C PRO A 487 -24.00 0.14 -12.09
N TYR A 488 -24.51 1.10 -12.87
CA TYR A 488 -25.29 2.21 -12.33
C TYR A 488 -26.23 2.81 -13.37
N LYS A 489 -27.22 3.55 -12.86
CA LYS A 489 -28.06 4.49 -13.60
C LYS A 489 -27.92 5.87 -12.94
N ARG A 490 -27.59 6.91 -13.72
CA ARG A 490 -27.43 8.29 -13.20
C ARG A 490 -28.12 9.31 -14.09
N TYR A 491 -28.60 10.39 -13.49
CA TYR A 491 -29.16 11.51 -14.23
C TYR A 491 -28.08 12.57 -14.48
N GLU A 492 -27.84 12.89 -15.75
CA GLU A 492 -26.80 13.85 -16.14
C GLU A 492 -27.25 14.63 -17.37
N SER A 493 -27.15 15.95 -17.33
CA SER A 493 -27.50 16.85 -18.45
C SER A 493 -28.90 16.61 -19.03
N GLY A 494 -29.91 16.40 -18.18
CA GLY A 494 -31.30 16.28 -18.59
C GLY A 494 -31.72 14.89 -19.11
N ARG A 495 -30.87 13.86 -18.95
CA ARG A 495 -31.17 12.49 -19.40
C ARG A 495 -30.61 11.44 -18.45
N TRP A 496 -31.21 10.26 -18.48
CA TRP A 496 -30.70 9.07 -17.79
C TRP A 496 -29.60 8.40 -18.59
N LEU A 497 -28.48 8.10 -17.92
CA LEU A 497 -27.35 7.36 -18.45
C LEU A 497 -27.17 6.06 -17.67
N TYR A 498 -26.71 5.02 -18.36
CA TYR A 498 -26.35 3.74 -17.77
C TYR A 498 -24.85 3.53 -17.89
N GLY A 499 -24.24 2.96 -16.84
CA GLY A 499 -22.91 2.40 -16.96
C GLY A 499 -22.92 1.18 -17.88
N THR A 500 -21.84 0.98 -18.64
CA THR A 500 -21.73 -0.09 -19.63
C THR A 500 -20.57 -1.05 -19.36
N GLN A 501 -19.67 -0.68 -18.47
CA GLN A 501 -18.50 -1.46 -18.09
C GLN A 501 -18.90 -2.61 -17.15
N GLU A 502 -18.30 -3.77 -17.37
CA GLU A 502 -18.42 -4.91 -16.48
C GLU A 502 -17.65 -4.67 -15.18
N SER A 503 -18.24 -5.09 -14.05
CA SER A 503 -17.59 -5.08 -12.74
C SER A 503 -17.93 -6.38 -12.04
N LEU A 504 -16.91 -7.19 -11.73
CA LEU A 504 -17.11 -8.46 -11.02
C LEU A 504 -17.65 -8.21 -9.61
N LEU A 505 -17.27 -7.08 -8.98
CA LEU A 505 -17.84 -6.63 -7.72
C LEU A 505 -19.36 -6.43 -7.82
N TYR A 506 -19.83 -5.68 -8.82
CA TYR A 506 -21.25 -5.36 -8.92
C TYR A 506 -22.08 -6.57 -9.35
N ASN A 507 -21.58 -7.40 -10.27
CA ASN A 507 -22.20 -8.67 -10.59
C ASN A 507 -22.28 -9.57 -9.35
N GLY A 508 -21.20 -9.68 -8.58
CA GLY A 508 -21.14 -10.52 -7.37
C GLY A 508 -22.11 -10.08 -6.29
N GLN A 509 -22.17 -8.77 -5.99
CA GLN A 509 -23.13 -8.22 -5.03
C GLN A 509 -24.59 -8.53 -5.43
N VAL A 510 -24.92 -8.37 -6.72
CA VAL A 510 -26.27 -8.67 -7.24
C VAL A 510 -26.58 -10.17 -7.21
N LEU A 511 -25.61 -11.02 -7.56
CA LEU A 511 -25.77 -12.47 -7.47
C LEU A 511 -26.10 -12.90 -6.04
N ALA A 512 -25.32 -12.41 -5.07
CA ALA A 512 -25.57 -12.68 -3.66
C ALA A 512 -26.94 -12.16 -3.18
N SER A 513 -27.34 -10.93 -3.56
CA SER A 513 -28.60 -10.32 -3.09
C SER A 513 -29.81 -11.06 -3.64
N LEU A 514 -29.79 -11.38 -4.94
CA LEU A 514 -30.90 -12.08 -5.58
C LEU A 514 -31.00 -13.53 -5.13
N SER A 515 -29.88 -14.16 -4.78
CA SER A 515 -29.88 -15.51 -4.18
C SER A 515 -30.59 -15.51 -2.83
N ARG A 516 -30.24 -14.57 -1.93
CA ARG A 516 -30.91 -14.41 -0.63
C ARG A 516 -32.38 -14.02 -0.77
N LEU A 517 -32.70 -13.13 -1.71
CA LEU A 517 -34.08 -12.72 -1.95
C LEU A 517 -34.92 -13.88 -2.51
N TYR A 518 -34.34 -14.75 -3.33
CA TYR A 518 -35.00 -15.98 -3.77
C TYR A 518 -35.28 -16.92 -2.58
N ILE A 519 -34.34 -17.10 -1.65
CA ILE A 519 -34.57 -17.88 -0.41
C ILE A 519 -35.78 -17.32 0.35
N ALA A 520 -35.83 -16.00 0.52
CA ALA A 520 -36.89 -15.34 1.30
C ALA A 520 -38.27 -15.35 0.63
N THR A 521 -38.33 -15.39 -0.71
CA THR A 521 -39.58 -15.15 -1.47
C THR A 521 -40.06 -16.33 -2.31
N GLY A 522 -39.15 -17.20 -2.75
CA GLY A 522 -39.40 -18.24 -3.75
C GLY A 522 -39.70 -17.69 -5.16
N GLU A 523 -39.52 -16.40 -5.42
CA GLU A 523 -39.90 -15.79 -6.70
C GLU A 523 -38.86 -16.09 -7.79
N GLN A 524 -39.28 -16.88 -8.79
CA GLN A 524 -38.40 -17.44 -9.82
C GLN A 524 -37.57 -16.39 -10.59
N ARG A 525 -38.08 -15.16 -10.76
CA ARG A 525 -37.35 -14.10 -11.47
C ARG A 525 -36.00 -13.77 -10.83
N TYR A 526 -35.88 -13.88 -9.51
CA TYR A 526 -34.64 -13.60 -8.80
C TYR A 526 -33.63 -14.73 -9.02
N TYR A 527 -34.10 -15.99 -8.96
CA TYR A 527 -33.28 -17.16 -9.31
C TYR A 527 -32.76 -17.08 -10.74
N ASP A 528 -33.64 -16.80 -11.72
CA ASP A 528 -33.26 -16.79 -13.13
C ASP A 528 -32.20 -15.71 -13.42
N THR A 529 -32.37 -14.52 -12.82
CA THR A 529 -31.41 -13.42 -12.92
C THR A 529 -30.08 -13.78 -12.26
N ALA A 530 -30.11 -14.35 -11.04
CA ALA A 530 -28.93 -14.80 -10.32
C ALA A 530 -28.16 -15.88 -11.11
N ARG A 531 -28.87 -16.89 -11.63
CA ARG A 531 -28.28 -17.95 -12.43
C ARG A 531 -27.53 -17.41 -13.65
N ALA A 532 -28.09 -16.45 -14.37
CA ALA A 532 -27.41 -15.85 -15.52
C ALA A 532 -26.07 -15.19 -15.15
N ILE A 533 -25.94 -14.61 -13.94
CA ILE A 533 -24.67 -14.08 -13.43
C ILE A 533 -23.72 -15.22 -13.07
N ALA A 534 -24.20 -16.25 -12.36
CA ALA A 534 -23.39 -17.40 -11.96
C ALA A 534 -22.82 -18.16 -13.17
N ASP A 535 -23.64 -18.36 -14.22
CA ASP A 535 -23.23 -19.00 -15.46
C ASP A 535 -22.15 -18.16 -16.18
N HIS A 536 -22.29 -16.83 -16.21
CA HIS A 536 -21.26 -15.92 -16.71
C HIS A 536 -19.95 -16.01 -15.92
N PHE A 537 -20.01 -16.08 -14.59
CA PHE A 537 -18.80 -16.27 -13.76
C PHE A 537 -18.12 -17.62 -14.00
N CYS A 538 -18.90 -18.70 -14.20
CA CYS A 538 -18.33 -19.99 -14.55
C CYS A 538 -17.60 -19.94 -15.89
N GLU A 539 -18.19 -19.29 -16.91
CA GLU A 539 -17.56 -19.09 -18.21
C GLU A 539 -16.26 -18.26 -18.09
N ARG A 540 -16.25 -17.19 -17.29
CA ARG A 540 -15.04 -16.39 -17.02
C ARG A 540 -13.94 -17.25 -16.40
N VAL A 541 -14.26 -18.03 -15.36
CA VAL A 541 -13.27 -18.90 -14.67
C VAL A 541 -12.76 -20.00 -15.59
N GLU A 542 -13.62 -20.58 -16.43
CA GLU A 542 -13.22 -21.60 -17.41
C GLU A 542 -12.23 -21.04 -18.45
N ASN A 543 -12.48 -19.82 -18.93
CA ASN A 543 -11.68 -19.20 -20.00
C ASN A 543 -10.41 -18.51 -19.50
N GLU A 544 -10.43 -17.90 -18.32
CA GLU A 544 -9.36 -17.02 -17.82
C GLU A 544 -8.66 -17.56 -16.56
N GLY A 545 -9.21 -18.57 -15.92
CA GLY A 545 -8.75 -19.07 -14.62
C GLY A 545 -9.34 -18.30 -13.44
N CYS A 546 -8.85 -18.57 -12.23
CA CYS A 546 -9.41 -18.04 -11.00
C CYS A 546 -8.95 -16.61 -10.65
N TYR A 547 -7.86 -16.13 -11.26
CA TYR A 547 -7.32 -14.80 -10.98
C TYR A 547 -7.88 -13.80 -12.00
N LEU A 548 -9.03 -13.21 -11.66
CA LEU A 548 -9.86 -12.46 -12.59
C LEU A 548 -9.74 -10.94 -12.43
N GLY A 549 -9.95 -10.24 -13.53
CA GLY A 549 -10.09 -8.78 -13.61
C GLY A 549 -11.40 -8.38 -14.28
N ASP A 550 -11.65 -7.08 -14.39
CA ASP A 550 -12.83 -6.51 -15.04
C ASP A 550 -12.48 -5.20 -15.77
N ASP A 551 -13.50 -4.52 -16.32
CA ASP A 551 -13.27 -3.27 -17.06
C ASP A 551 -12.77 -2.11 -16.16
N TYR A 552 -12.83 -2.26 -14.84
CA TYR A 552 -12.36 -1.29 -13.87
C TYR A 552 -10.99 -1.65 -13.29
N ARG A 553 -10.62 -2.93 -13.27
CA ARG A 553 -9.43 -3.43 -12.59
C ARG A 553 -8.75 -4.53 -13.38
N THR A 554 -7.43 -4.45 -13.50
CA THR A 554 -6.63 -5.59 -13.95
C THR A 554 -6.85 -6.81 -13.04
N PRO A 555 -6.52 -8.03 -13.48
CA PRO A 555 -6.65 -9.22 -12.66
C PRO A 555 -6.08 -9.03 -11.26
N ASN A 556 -6.89 -9.28 -10.23
CA ASN A 556 -6.56 -8.95 -8.84
C ASN A 556 -7.32 -9.88 -7.85
N PRO A 557 -6.85 -10.02 -6.60
CA PRO A 557 -7.48 -10.90 -5.61
C PRO A 557 -8.91 -10.44 -5.24
N ILE A 558 -9.18 -9.14 -5.18
CA ILE A 558 -10.49 -8.60 -4.77
C ILE A 558 -11.57 -8.99 -5.78
N SER A 559 -11.33 -8.77 -7.08
CA SER A 559 -12.25 -9.16 -8.16
C SER A 559 -12.53 -10.67 -8.16
N SER A 560 -11.50 -11.48 -7.92
CA SER A 560 -11.61 -12.93 -7.82
C SER A 560 -12.43 -13.36 -6.60
N ALA A 561 -12.25 -12.69 -5.47
CA ALA A 561 -12.96 -12.98 -4.23
C ALA A 561 -14.46 -12.63 -4.30
N TRP A 562 -14.84 -11.61 -5.08
CA TRP A 562 -16.26 -11.32 -5.37
C TRP A 562 -16.95 -12.47 -6.12
N VAL A 563 -16.24 -13.14 -7.04
CA VAL A 563 -16.76 -14.33 -7.71
C VAL A 563 -16.96 -15.47 -6.72
N ILE A 564 -15.99 -15.73 -5.84
CA ILE A 564 -16.07 -16.79 -4.83
C ILE A 564 -17.23 -16.57 -3.86
N MET A 565 -17.31 -15.39 -3.21
CA MET A 565 -18.36 -15.12 -2.22
C MET A 565 -19.76 -15.24 -2.81
N SER A 566 -19.95 -14.68 -4.01
CA SER A 566 -21.28 -14.68 -4.62
C SER A 566 -21.70 -16.06 -5.12
N LEU A 567 -20.74 -16.91 -5.54
CA LEU A 567 -21.02 -18.31 -5.84
C LEU A 567 -21.30 -19.12 -4.57
N LEU A 568 -20.68 -18.81 -3.42
CA LEU A 568 -21.03 -19.41 -2.13
C LEU A 568 -22.50 -19.15 -1.78
N ASP A 569 -22.97 -17.90 -1.95
CA ASP A 569 -24.38 -17.57 -1.71
C ASP A 569 -25.32 -18.21 -2.75
N PHE A 570 -24.91 -18.28 -4.02
CA PHE A 570 -25.70 -18.95 -5.05
C PHE A 570 -25.78 -20.47 -4.81
N TYR A 571 -24.71 -21.09 -4.31
CA TYR A 571 -24.68 -22.52 -4.03
C TYR A 571 -25.76 -22.94 -3.02
N LYS A 572 -26.14 -22.05 -2.10
CA LYS A 572 -27.23 -22.28 -1.13
C LYS A 572 -28.59 -22.52 -1.81
N ILE A 573 -28.78 -22.03 -3.04
CA ILE A 573 -30.02 -22.21 -3.83
C ILE A 573 -29.85 -23.12 -5.04
N ASN A 574 -28.62 -23.38 -5.48
CA ASN A 574 -28.29 -24.34 -6.53
C ASN A 574 -26.97 -25.09 -6.22
N GLN A 575 -27.09 -26.35 -5.79
CA GLN A 575 -25.97 -27.17 -5.33
C GLN A 575 -25.27 -27.99 -6.44
N GLU A 576 -25.28 -27.51 -7.69
CA GLU A 576 -24.54 -28.16 -8.77
C GLU A 576 -23.02 -28.18 -8.49
N ASP A 577 -22.38 -29.33 -8.78
CA ASP A 577 -20.96 -29.58 -8.45
C ASP A 577 -20.01 -28.56 -9.10
N VAL A 578 -20.36 -28.01 -10.27
CA VAL A 578 -19.55 -27.01 -10.98
C VAL A 578 -19.26 -25.77 -10.12
N TYR A 579 -20.23 -25.30 -9.34
CA TYR A 579 -20.06 -24.13 -8.49
C TYR A 579 -19.16 -24.46 -7.30
N LYS A 580 -19.38 -25.61 -6.66
CA LYS A 580 -18.54 -26.10 -5.56
C LYS A 580 -17.08 -26.24 -5.98
N ASP A 581 -16.83 -26.83 -7.14
CA ASP A 581 -15.49 -27.04 -7.67
C ASP A 581 -14.78 -25.71 -7.94
N ILE A 582 -15.49 -24.73 -8.52
CA ILE A 582 -14.96 -23.37 -8.76
C ILE A 582 -14.64 -22.67 -7.43
N ILE A 583 -15.56 -22.71 -6.45
CA ILE A 583 -15.38 -22.09 -5.14
C ILE A 583 -14.12 -22.63 -4.46
N LEU A 584 -13.97 -23.97 -4.36
CA LEU A 584 -12.83 -24.60 -3.70
C LEU A 584 -11.52 -24.35 -4.45
N LYS A 585 -11.55 -24.45 -5.79
CA LYS A 585 -10.38 -24.19 -6.63
C LYS A 585 -9.91 -22.74 -6.49
N CYS A 586 -10.79 -21.77 -6.74
CA CYS A 586 -10.42 -20.37 -6.73
C CYS A 586 -10.10 -19.84 -5.34
N GLY A 587 -10.75 -20.35 -4.29
CA GLY A 587 -10.35 -20.07 -2.91
C GLY A 587 -8.95 -20.59 -2.60
N GLY A 588 -8.61 -21.80 -3.07
CA GLY A 588 -7.25 -22.34 -2.96
C GLY A 588 -6.21 -21.46 -3.66
N ASP A 589 -6.47 -21.06 -4.91
CA ASP A 589 -5.60 -20.19 -5.70
C ASP A 589 -5.39 -18.81 -5.04
N LEU A 590 -6.38 -18.29 -4.30
CA LEU A 590 -6.22 -17.06 -3.53
C LEU A 590 -5.28 -17.23 -2.35
N VAL A 591 -5.43 -18.32 -1.56
CA VAL A 591 -4.55 -18.57 -0.40
C VAL A 591 -3.08 -18.63 -0.82
N GLU A 592 -2.77 -19.24 -1.96
CA GLU A 592 -1.40 -19.34 -2.50
C GLU A 592 -0.77 -17.98 -2.87
N ARG A 593 -1.57 -16.92 -2.99
CA ARG A 593 -1.13 -15.56 -3.38
C ARG A 593 -1.03 -14.60 -2.21
N GLN A 594 -1.29 -15.06 -0.99
CA GLN A 594 -1.16 -14.25 0.21
C GLN A 594 0.32 -13.97 0.50
N GLU A 595 0.63 -12.76 0.95
CA GLU A 595 1.96 -12.41 1.41
C GLU A 595 2.28 -13.13 2.72
N THR A 596 3.42 -13.83 2.75
CA THR A 596 3.86 -14.64 3.90
C THR A 596 5.32 -14.38 4.27
N ASP A 597 5.98 -13.43 3.60
CA ASP A 597 7.32 -12.99 3.94
C ASP A 597 7.33 -12.21 5.27
N VAL A 598 7.82 -12.88 6.32
CA VAL A 598 7.95 -12.31 7.67
C VAL A 598 8.96 -11.15 7.73
N SER A 599 9.84 -11.01 6.73
CA SER A 599 10.76 -9.88 6.65
C SER A 599 10.09 -8.60 6.13
N SER A 600 8.83 -8.71 5.67
CA SER A 600 8.01 -7.60 5.20
C SER A 600 6.78 -7.39 6.11
N PRO A 601 6.95 -7.01 7.39
CA PRO A 601 5.86 -6.96 8.38
C PRO A 601 4.73 -5.99 8.02
N LEU A 602 5.00 -4.96 7.22
CA LEU A 602 3.98 -4.03 6.72
C LEU A 602 2.99 -4.67 5.73
N TYR A 603 3.36 -5.79 5.11
CA TYR A 603 2.57 -6.45 4.07
C TYR A 603 2.20 -7.89 4.42
N TYR A 604 2.85 -8.48 5.43
CA TYR A 604 2.58 -9.84 5.88
C TYR A 604 1.07 -10.08 6.11
N GLY A 605 0.53 -11.12 5.48
CA GLY A 605 -0.89 -11.50 5.58
C GLY A 605 -1.82 -10.76 4.62
N SER A 606 -1.37 -9.71 3.94
CA SER A 606 -2.15 -9.06 2.87
C SER A 606 -2.04 -9.82 1.54
N TRP A 607 -2.79 -9.39 0.52
CA TRP A 607 -2.59 -9.87 -0.85
C TRP A 607 -1.97 -8.80 -1.74
N HIS A 608 -1.01 -9.21 -2.58
CA HIS A 608 -0.47 -8.33 -3.62
C HIS A 608 -1.60 -7.80 -4.51
N GLN A 609 -1.54 -6.50 -4.86
CA GLN A 609 -2.60 -5.73 -5.54
C GLN A 609 -3.89 -5.48 -4.75
N ALA A 610 -4.00 -5.95 -3.50
CA ALA A 610 -5.00 -5.48 -2.54
C ALA A 610 -4.38 -4.45 -1.59
N TYR A 611 -4.17 -3.22 -2.06
CA TYR A 611 -3.45 -2.18 -1.31
C TYR A 611 -4.24 -1.51 -0.18
N SER A 612 -5.44 -2.00 0.16
CA SER A 612 -6.34 -1.30 1.09
C SER A 612 -6.96 -2.23 2.10
N THR A 613 -7.30 -1.68 3.26
CA THR A 613 -7.96 -2.41 4.33
C THR A 613 -9.35 -2.93 3.98
N SER A 614 -10.20 -2.25 3.19
CA SER A 614 -11.47 -2.90 2.80
C SER A 614 -11.28 -3.96 1.71
N GLY A 615 -10.23 -3.89 0.90
CA GLY A 615 -9.86 -4.99 0.00
C GLY A 615 -9.45 -6.25 0.77
N ASN A 616 -8.54 -6.09 1.74
CA ASN A 616 -8.09 -7.19 2.59
C ASN A 616 -9.14 -7.64 3.61
N GLY A 617 -9.96 -6.72 4.13
CA GLY A 617 -11.11 -7.03 4.97
C GLY A 617 -12.14 -7.86 4.20
N TRP A 618 -12.43 -7.49 2.95
CA TRP A 618 -13.29 -8.30 2.09
C TRP A 618 -12.71 -9.71 1.87
N LEU A 619 -11.41 -9.80 1.60
CA LEU A 619 -10.72 -11.09 1.49
C LEU A 619 -10.78 -11.88 2.82
N ALA A 620 -10.71 -11.22 3.97
CA ALA A 620 -10.87 -11.84 5.28
C ALA A 620 -12.26 -12.46 5.43
N GLU A 621 -13.34 -11.73 5.11
CA GLU A 621 -14.69 -12.29 5.09
C GLU A 621 -14.80 -13.51 4.15
N VAL A 622 -14.20 -13.43 2.96
CA VAL A 622 -14.20 -14.54 2.00
C VAL A 622 -13.44 -15.75 2.55
N MET A 623 -12.28 -15.56 3.19
CA MET A 623 -11.53 -16.66 3.79
C MET A 623 -12.29 -17.30 4.96
N MET A 624 -13.02 -16.49 5.75
CA MET A 624 -13.91 -16.98 6.81
C MET A 624 -15.01 -17.88 6.24
N GLU A 625 -15.74 -17.42 5.22
CA GLU A 625 -16.81 -18.21 4.58
C GLU A 625 -16.23 -19.46 3.87
N MET A 626 -15.04 -19.35 3.27
CA MET A 626 -14.34 -20.49 2.66
C MET A 626 -13.96 -21.57 3.68
N TYR A 627 -13.51 -21.17 4.88
CA TYR A 627 -13.19 -22.10 5.97
C TYR A 627 -14.42 -22.93 6.35
N TYR A 628 -15.56 -22.27 6.61
CA TYR A 628 -16.80 -22.96 6.96
C TYR A 628 -17.36 -23.80 5.81
N PHE A 629 -17.39 -23.26 4.60
CA PHE A 629 -17.85 -23.98 3.41
C PHE A 629 -17.03 -25.25 3.17
N CYS A 630 -15.70 -25.16 3.26
CA CYS A 630 -14.80 -26.29 3.12
C CYS A 630 -15.10 -27.37 4.17
N ARG A 631 -15.28 -26.98 5.44
CA ARG A 631 -15.58 -27.90 6.55
C ARG A 631 -16.95 -28.57 6.39
N GLU A 632 -17.98 -27.80 6.09
CA GLU A 632 -19.36 -28.30 5.90
C GLU A 632 -19.41 -29.37 4.81
N HIS A 633 -18.60 -29.21 3.76
CA HIS A 633 -18.56 -30.13 2.62
C HIS A 633 -17.52 -31.26 2.76
N GLY A 634 -16.85 -31.37 3.93
CA GLY A 634 -15.86 -32.40 4.20
C GLY A 634 -14.68 -32.38 3.24
N ALA A 635 -14.31 -31.22 2.70
CA ALA A 635 -13.15 -31.08 1.84
C ALA A 635 -11.85 -31.15 2.68
N GLU A 636 -10.75 -31.54 2.04
CA GLU A 636 -9.45 -31.62 2.72
C GLU A 636 -8.75 -30.25 2.77
N GLY A 637 -7.95 -30.03 3.82
CA GLY A 637 -7.08 -28.85 3.93
C GLY A 637 -7.80 -27.53 4.25
N CYS A 638 -8.93 -27.57 4.96
CA CYS A 638 -9.69 -26.36 5.30
C CYS A 638 -8.95 -25.39 6.22
N GLU A 639 -8.03 -25.88 7.06
CA GLU A 639 -7.24 -25.04 7.98
C GLU A 639 -6.43 -23.95 7.26
N LYS A 640 -6.04 -24.17 5.99
CA LYS A 640 -5.33 -23.15 5.22
C LYS A 640 -6.12 -21.83 5.08
N TYR A 641 -7.46 -21.90 5.08
CA TYR A 641 -8.32 -20.72 5.03
C TYR A 641 -8.36 -20.01 6.38
N LYS A 642 -8.43 -20.76 7.48
CA LYS A 642 -8.32 -20.23 8.86
C LYS A 642 -6.96 -19.55 9.07
N GLU A 643 -5.87 -20.20 8.66
CA GLU A 643 -4.52 -19.62 8.75
C GLU A 643 -4.39 -18.36 7.91
N ALA A 644 -4.90 -18.35 6.68
CA ALA A 644 -4.90 -17.16 5.83
C ALA A 644 -5.72 -16.02 6.46
N LEU A 645 -6.87 -16.35 7.05
CA LEU A 645 -7.69 -15.42 7.81
C LEU A 645 -6.93 -14.84 9.02
N THR A 646 -6.27 -15.67 9.83
CA THR A 646 -5.48 -15.21 10.99
C THR A 646 -4.38 -14.25 10.56
N ARG A 647 -3.66 -14.52 9.45
CA ARG A 647 -2.63 -13.63 8.93
C ARG A 647 -3.18 -12.28 8.47
N VAL A 648 -4.31 -12.25 7.76
CA VAL A 648 -4.90 -10.97 7.33
C VAL A 648 -5.53 -10.21 8.49
N ILE A 649 -6.05 -10.89 9.53
CA ILE A 649 -6.53 -10.23 10.76
C ILE A 649 -5.40 -9.45 11.41
N LEU A 650 -4.21 -10.06 11.61
CA LEU A 650 -3.04 -9.35 12.14
C LEU A 650 -2.76 -8.07 11.32
N TRP A 651 -2.76 -8.20 9.99
CA TRP A 651 -2.50 -7.08 9.09
C TRP A 651 -3.57 -5.96 9.20
N ILE A 652 -4.86 -6.31 9.30
CA ILE A 652 -5.94 -5.32 9.47
C ILE A 652 -5.82 -4.64 10.83
N ILE A 653 -5.54 -5.38 11.91
CA ILE A 653 -5.32 -4.82 13.25
C ILE A 653 -4.13 -3.86 13.26
N GLN A 654 -3.03 -4.20 12.59
CA GLN A 654 -1.91 -3.27 12.40
C GLN A 654 -2.34 -1.97 11.68
N ASN A 655 -3.35 -2.05 10.80
CA ASN A 655 -3.94 -0.90 10.12
C ASN A 655 -5.22 -0.36 10.79
N THR A 656 -5.34 -0.55 12.11
CA THR A 656 -6.42 -0.04 12.95
C THR A 656 -5.87 1.01 13.90
N TYR A 657 -6.58 2.12 14.07
CA TYR A 657 -6.22 3.12 15.07
C TYR A 657 -6.43 2.58 16.49
N SER A 658 -5.44 2.81 17.34
CA SER A 658 -5.39 2.41 18.74
C SER A 658 -4.80 3.56 19.56
N ALA A 659 -4.94 3.51 20.89
CA ALA A 659 -4.30 4.49 21.76
C ALA A 659 -2.76 4.53 21.60
N GLU A 660 -2.14 3.44 21.14
CA GLU A 660 -0.69 3.36 20.94
C GLU A 660 -0.21 4.10 19.67
N ASN A 661 -1.06 4.23 18.65
CA ASN A 661 -0.67 4.72 17.33
C ASN A 661 -1.36 6.03 16.90
N THR A 662 -2.08 6.70 17.80
CA THR A 662 -2.79 7.97 17.54
C THR A 662 -2.04 9.20 18.09
N PHE A 663 -0.78 9.06 18.48
CA PHE A 663 0.03 10.13 19.11
C PHE A 663 0.21 11.42 18.26
N PHE A 664 -0.10 11.36 16.96
CA PHE A 664 -0.03 12.46 16.00
C PHE A 664 -1.39 13.06 15.64
N LEU A 665 -2.48 12.60 16.27
CA LEU A 665 -3.84 13.12 16.06
C LEU A 665 -4.21 14.12 17.17
N GLU A 666 -4.92 15.18 16.79
CA GLU A 666 -5.43 16.18 17.73
C GLU A 666 -6.54 15.60 18.61
N GLU A 667 -7.49 14.88 18.01
CA GLU A 667 -8.64 14.23 18.66
C GLU A 667 -8.55 12.70 18.47
N PRO A 668 -7.63 12.01 19.18
CA PRO A 668 -7.34 10.59 18.96
C PRO A 668 -8.54 9.67 19.22
N GLU A 669 -9.41 10.01 20.16
CA GLU A 669 -10.58 9.22 20.55
C GLU A 669 -11.59 9.04 19.42
N ASN A 670 -11.70 10.01 18.50
CA ASN A 670 -12.59 9.92 17.35
C ASN A 670 -12.08 8.92 16.31
N ALA A 671 -10.77 8.61 16.33
CA ALA A 671 -10.13 7.71 15.38
C ALA A 671 -10.00 6.27 15.89
N ILE A 672 -9.85 6.07 17.22
CA ILE A 672 -9.64 4.74 17.84
C ILE A 672 -10.72 3.74 17.40
N GLY A 673 -10.30 2.52 17.05
CA GLY A 673 -11.15 1.47 16.47
C GLY A 673 -11.40 1.62 14.98
N GLY A 674 -11.12 2.79 14.40
CA GLY A 674 -11.22 3.05 12.98
C GLY A 674 -10.15 2.30 12.17
N ILE A 675 -10.58 1.52 11.18
CA ILE A 675 -9.69 0.85 10.23
C ILE A 675 -9.36 1.80 9.07
N PHE A 676 -8.12 2.29 9.02
CA PHE A 676 -7.70 3.26 8.01
C PHE A 676 -7.33 2.62 6.67
N TRP A 677 -7.40 3.39 5.58
CA TRP A 677 -7.34 2.83 4.22
C TRP A 677 -6.04 2.07 3.93
N ASN A 678 -4.88 2.68 4.21
CA ASN A 678 -3.56 2.03 4.28
C ASN A 678 -2.54 2.96 4.94
N TYR A 679 -1.32 2.49 5.21
CA TYR A 679 -0.29 3.28 5.89
C TYR A 679 0.05 4.63 5.21
N LYS A 680 -0.15 4.74 3.88
CA LYS A 680 0.04 5.99 3.12
C LYS A 680 -1.16 6.93 3.16
N ASN A 681 -2.37 6.40 3.34
CA ASN A 681 -3.62 7.17 3.36
C ASN A 681 -4.39 6.78 4.61
N ARG A 682 -4.18 7.50 5.70
CA ARG A 682 -4.67 7.11 7.02
C ARG A 682 -6.09 7.58 7.34
N TYR A 683 -6.90 7.96 6.34
CA TYR A 683 -8.33 8.20 6.59
C TYR A 683 -9.04 6.87 6.87
N VAL A 684 -10.04 6.89 7.75
CA VAL A 684 -10.87 5.72 8.04
C VAL A 684 -11.95 5.59 6.99
N ARG A 685 -12.17 4.35 6.53
CA ARG A 685 -13.25 4.03 5.59
C ARG A 685 -14.18 3.03 6.25
N THR A 686 -15.47 3.35 6.34
CA THR A 686 -16.39 2.56 7.18
C THR A 686 -16.67 1.16 6.64
N ASP A 687 -16.53 0.92 5.32
CA ASP A 687 -16.56 -0.44 4.76
C ASP A 687 -15.31 -1.26 5.10
N SER A 688 -14.13 -0.64 5.27
CA SER A 688 -12.95 -1.35 5.81
C SER A 688 -13.25 -1.89 7.21
N LEU A 689 -13.91 -1.06 8.02
CA LEU A 689 -14.28 -1.43 9.38
C LEU A 689 -15.33 -2.53 9.41
N CYS A 690 -16.41 -2.40 8.63
CA CYS A 690 -17.44 -3.43 8.50
C CYS A 690 -16.84 -4.79 8.12
N HIS A 691 -15.98 -4.81 7.10
CA HIS A 691 -15.38 -6.06 6.64
C HIS A 691 -14.44 -6.68 7.67
N GLY A 692 -13.62 -5.87 8.35
CA GLY A 692 -12.76 -6.34 9.43
C GLY A 692 -13.57 -6.96 10.57
N LEU A 693 -14.54 -6.22 11.13
CA LEU A 693 -15.36 -6.67 12.25
C LEU A 693 -16.16 -7.94 11.91
N ASN A 694 -16.77 -8.00 10.73
CA ASN A 694 -17.48 -9.18 10.23
C ASN A 694 -16.61 -10.44 10.15
N ALA A 695 -15.35 -10.27 9.75
CA ALA A 695 -14.40 -11.37 9.70
C ALA A 695 -13.95 -11.78 11.12
N TYR A 696 -13.71 -10.82 12.01
CA TYR A 696 -13.30 -11.08 13.40
C TYR A 696 -14.35 -11.90 14.13
N ILE A 697 -15.59 -11.39 14.22
CA ILE A 697 -16.69 -12.07 14.90
C ILE A 697 -17.03 -13.42 14.26
N GLY A 698 -16.84 -13.53 12.93
CA GLY A 698 -17.12 -14.75 12.19
C GLY A 698 -16.20 -15.91 12.52
N ILE A 699 -15.00 -15.67 13.05
CA ILE A 699 -14.01 -16.73 13.34
C ILE A 699 -13.70 -16.91 14.83
N LEU A 700 -14.09 -15.97 15.69
CA LEU A 700 -13.73 -15.96 17.12
C LEU A 700 -13.92 -17.31 17.83
N ASP A 701 -15.03 -17.99 17.59
CA ASP A 701 -15.36 -19.27 18.26
C ASP A 701 -14.47 -20.44 17.82
N ASP A 702 -13.86 -20.34 16.63
CA ASP A 702 -12.92 -21.33 16.11
C ASP A 702 -11.46 -20.96 16.41
N LEU A 703 -11.17 -19.77 16.97
CA LEU A 703 -9.82 -19.39 17.37
C LEU A 703 -9.45 -19.99 18.73
N ASP A 704 -8.25 -20.56 18.80
CA ASP A 704 -7.66 -21.09 20.03
C ASP A 704 -7.37 -19.95 21.02
N ASP A 705 -7.35 -20.27 22.32
CA ASP A 705 -6.95 -19.29 23.34
C ASP A 705 -5.42 -19.09 23.33
N GLY A 706 -4.97 -17.88 23.70
CA GLY A 706 -3.56 -17.50 23.71
C GLY A 706 -3.05 -16.98 22.36
N VAL A 707 -1.74 -17.10 22.14
CA VAL A 707 -1.06 -16.54 20.96
C VAL A 707 -1.41 -17.35 19.70
N LEU A 708 -2.08 -16.69 18.76
CA LEU A 708 -2.50 -17.25 17.47
C LEU A 708 -1.41 -17.16 16.41
N LEU A 709 -0.64 -16.06 16.43
CA LEU A 709 0.39 -15.77 15.45
C LEU A 709 1.45 -14.83 16.05
N THR A 710 2.72 -15.09 15.75
CA THR A 710 3.83 -14.21 16.11
C THR A 710 4.68 -13.93 14.88
N LEU A 711 5.02 -12.65 14.68
CA LEU A 711 5.99 -12.21 13.70
C LEU A 711 7.36 -12.03 14.37
N PRO A 712 8.41 -12.70 13.86
CA PRO A 712 9.74 -12.51 14.41
C PRO A 712 10.24 -11.09 14.12
N GLU A 713 10.98 -10.54 15.07
CA GLU A 713 11.80 -9.35 14.87
C GLU A 713 13.25 -9.76 14.54
N GLU A 714 14.00 -8.87 13.90
CA GLU A 714 15.42 -9.09 13.68
C GLU A 714 16.17 -9.18 15.03
N PRO A 715 17.17 -10.09 15.17
CA PRO A 715 17.88 -10.26 16.43
C PRO A 715 18.56 -8.96 16.90
N PHE A 716 18.45 -8.66 18.19
CA PHE A 716 18.97 -7.44 18.80
C PHE A 716 20.45 -7.19 18.49
N GLU A 717 21.29 -8.23 18.54
CA GLU A 717 22.71 -8.13 18.22
C GLU A 717 22.99 -7.59 16.80
N VAL A 718 22.13 -7.91 15.84
CA VAL A 718 22.25 -7.43 14.46
C VAL A 718 21.81 -5.96 14.36
N ILE A 719 20.73 -5.60 15.06
CA ILE A 719 20.27 -4.21 15.20
C ILE A 719 21.36 -3.37 15.88
N LEU A 720 21.78 -3.74 17.08
CA LEU A 720 22.78 -3.03 17.89
C LEU A 720 24.11 -2.85 17.12
N LYS A 721 24.56 -3.87 16.39
CA LYS A 721 25.76 -3.76 15.55
C LYS A 721 25.60 -2.71 14.44
N ARG A 722 24.42 -2.57 13.85
CA ARG A 722 24.13 -1.52 12.85
C ARG A 722 24.02 -0.15 13.50
N LEU A 723 23.34 -0.05 14.65
CA LEU A 723 23.18 1.23 15.37
C LEU A 723 24.50 1.79 15.89
N ARG A 724 25.47 0.93 16.20
CA ARG A 724 26.76 1.31 16.79
C ARG A 724 27.78 1.85 15.78
N ASN A 725 27.66 1.48 14.49
CA ASN A 725 28.67 1.72 13.47
C ASN A 725 28.25 2.86 12.54
#